data_AF-A0A947B746-F1
#
_entry.id   AF-A0A947B746-F1
#
_cell.length_a   1.000
_cell.length_b   1.000
_cell.length_c   1.000
_cell.angle_alpha   90.00
_cell.angle_beta   90.00
_cell.angle_gamma   90.00
#
_symmetry.space_group_name_H-M   'P 1'
#
loop_
_entity.id
_entity.type
_entity.pdbx_description
1 polymer ?
#
loop_
_entity_poly.entity_id
_entity_poly.type
_entity_poly.pdbx_seq_one_letter_code
_entity_poly.pdbx_strand_id
1 'polypeptide(L)'
;PLAFSHRLSATSSAVNQAVIPVPSYLDYATAFTRAGLRITSIPLDADQGFAIDWQRVDRALVFYRRNFERNDGQAHSGSGCVGPGRPEMSRSVVIVGQPGNPSGALFDPADLLDVADRHPDTLFVVDEAFADFVADDSASVLRGCAPHHNIIVLRSMTKFYGIPGLRLGYALAPEPLARQLAAFLPPWSVGSLAQAVGVAVLEDRAYANETRITVSRLRQQLQRGLLDFANPGDMTIFPSAANYLLIRLERSDLDAPRLARELLAYRIAIRVCDNYEGLDSRYFRVAVRTENENARFLDALSQVLGDGGKTPKYVPGGDVGRERQKHHRRALPRAAPPTVPAVMFQGTASNAGKSVLSAAFCRILLQDGYRVAPFKAQNMSLNSHVTRTGGEMGRAQVVQAQACRRDPDVRMNPVLLKPSSDTGAQIIVMGKPVGNMDVDAYIQYKPKALQAVRSAYDALSSEVDVMVIEGAGSPGEVNLKHHDIVNMAMADYARAQVLLVGDIDRGGVFAAFVGTLEVLAEWERALVAGFVINRFRGQRALLDDAIDYVRAHTGLPTFGVSPYLQALNLPEEDSVTFKSTDRVAAQRSADQVEIALIDLPHIANFTDFDALELEPDVFLRIVRDARGIGSPDAVILPGSKNVPGDLAWLRKTGLAEAILALAKTHTTIIGICAGLQILGEAIADPHGIESQAGLHTGHYVGLSLLPIRTVLEMDKTLKL
;
A
#
# COMPACT_ATOMS: atom_id res chain seq x y z
N PRO A 1 12.23 -24.94 6.97
CA PRO A 1 13.62 -25.38 6.76
C PRO A 1 14.57 -24.64 7.70
N LEU A 2 14.76 -25.24 8.87
CA LEU A 2 15.64 -24.83 9.96
C LEU A 2 17.10 -25.14 9.60
N ALA A 3 17.96 -24.13 9.44
CA ALA A 3 19.44 -24.26 9.48
C ALA A 3 20.16 -22.91 9.35
N PHE A 4 19.96 -21.95 10.27
CA PHE A 4 20.89 -20.80 10.39
C PHE A 4 21.07 -20.27 11.83
N SER A 5 20.55 -20.96 12.85
CA SER A 5 20.94 -20.74 14.24
C SER A 5 22.02 -21.76 14.60
N HIS A 6 23.26 -21.31 14.77
CA HIS A 6 24.43 -21.99 15.39
C HIS A 6 25.71 -21.83 14.55
N ARG A 7 26.25 -20.60 14.49
CA ARG A 7 27.70 -20.33 14.43
C ARG A 7 28.03 -18.99 15.10
N LEU A 8 27.76 -18.91 16.40
CA LEU A 8 28.46 -18.00 17.29
C LEU A 8 28.96 -18.82 18.46
N SER A 9 29.99 -19.63 18.22
CA SER A 9 30.81 -20.19 19.28
C SER A 9 32.17 -19.50 19.24
N ALA A 10 32.41 -18.67 20.25
CA ALA A 10 33.68 -18.41 20.89
C ALA A 10 34.93 -18.32 19.99
N THR A 11 35.31 -17.09 19.62
CA THR A 11 36.63 -16.47 19.90
C THR A 11 36.71 -15.09 19.22
N SER A 12 37.17 -14.08 19.97
CA SER A 12 37.53 -12.69 19.58
C SER A 12 36.48 -11.57 19.80
N SER A 13 36.70 -10.78 20.86
CA SER A 13 36.37 -9.35 21.04
C SER A 13 35.20 -8.79 20.21
N ALA A 14 33.96 -8.94 20.71
CA ALA A 14 32.78 -8.37 20.05
C ALA A 14 32.71 -6.85 20.27
N VAL A 15 32.51 -6.09 19.18
CA VAL A 15 32.08 -4.68 19.28
C VAL A 15 30.77 -4.65 20.07
N ASN A 16 30.68 -3.84 21.11
CA ASN A 16 29.50 -3.79 21.98
C ASN A 16 28.88 -2.40 22.11
N GLN A 17 29.50 -1.39 21.48
CA GLN A 17 29.02 -0.02 21.49
C GLN A 17 29.29 0.71 20.17
N ALA A 18 28.42 1.66 19.86
CA ALA A 18 28.49 2.56 18.73
C ALA A 18 28.47 4.02 19.19
N VAL A 19 29.32 4.87 18.61
CA VAL A 19 29.32 6.32 18.82
C VAL A 19 28.88 6.99 17.51
N ILE A 20 27.87 7.86 17.61
CA ILE A 20 27.26 8.51 16.45
C ILE A 20 27.15 10.02 16.71
N PRO A 21 27.88 10.88 15.99
CA PRO A 21 27.59 12.31 16.01
C PRO A 21 26.23 12.60 15.35
N VAL A 22 25.35 13.34 16.04
CA VAL A 22 23.96 13.60 15.61
C VAL A 22 23.68 15.10 15.46
N PRO A 23 22.91 15.56 14.45
CA PRO A 23 22.09 14.76 13.54
C PRO A 23 22.89 14.02 12.46
N SER A 24 22.50 12.78 12.19
CA SER A 24 23.09 11.92 11.17
C SER A 24 22.03 11.14 10.40
N TYR A 25 22.44 10.36 9.39
CA TYR A 25 21.53 9.49 8.66
C TYR A 25 20.84 8.48 9.60
N LEU A 26 19.52 8.37 9.49
CA LEU A 26 18.68 7.61 10.42
C LEU A 26 18.99 6.10 10.44
N ASP A 27 19.50 5.56 9.32
CA ASP A 27 19.80 4.14 9.22
C ASP A 27 21.02 3.74 10.07
N TYR A 28 21.89 4.67 10.48
CA TYR A 28 23.04 4.36 11.33
C TYR A 28 22.60 3.79 12.68
N ALA A 29 21.74 4.53 13.38
CA ALA A 29 21.20 4.09 14.67
C ALA A 29 20.34 2.83 14.51
N THR A 30 19.57 2.75 13.41
CA THR A 30 18.75 1.58 13.10
C THR A 30 19.60 0.31 12.92
N ALA A 31 20.69 0.41 12.16
CA ALA A 31 21.60 -0.72 11.90
C ALA A 31 22.29 -1.19 13.18
N PHE A 32 22.81 -0.27 13.99
CA PHE A 32 23.49 -0.62 15.24
C PHE A 32 22.56 -1.16 16.31
N THR A 33 21.33 -0.66 16.40
CA THR A 33 20.30 -1.22 17.28
C THR A 33 19.96 -2.67 16.89
N ARG A 34 19.81 -2.95 15.58
CA ARG A 34 19.58 -4.31 15.07
C ARG A 34 20.75 -5.26 15.35
N ALA A 35 21.97 -4.73 15.38
CA ALA A 35 23.17 -5.47 15.74
C ALA A 35 23.34 -5.65 17.27
N GLY A 36 22.43 -5.11 18.09
CA GLY A 36 22.50 -5.19 19.55
C GLY A 36 23.56 -4.29 20.20
N LEU A 37 24.05 -3.27 19.49
CA LEU A 37 25.05 -2.34 20.02
C LEU A 37 24.41 -1.25 20.88
N ARG A 38 25.09 -0.86 21.96
CA ARG A 38 24.71 0.32 22.75
C ARG A 38 25.11 1.59 22.00
N ILE A 39 24.18 2.50 21.76
CA ILE A 39 24.43 3.74 21.01
C ILE A 39 24.74 4.89 21.98
N THR A 40 25.80 5.63 21.68
CA THR A 40 26.14 6.91 22.30
C THR A 40 26.06 7.99 21.24
N SER A 41 25.05 8.85 21.35
CA SER A 41 24.91 10.01 20.48
C SER A 41 25.78 11.17 20.96
N ILE A 42 26.48 11.83 20.04
CA ILE A 42 27.27 13.04 20.30
C ILE A 42 26.58 14.22 19.59
N PRO A 43 25.86 15.09 20.33
CA PRO A 43 25.15 16.21 19.71
C PRO A 43 26.10 17.19 19.03
N LEU A 44 25.77 17.53 17.78
CA LEU A 44 26.43 18.53 16.95
C LEU A 44 25.71 19.88 17.11
N ASP A 45 26.49 20.95 17.20
CA ASP A 45 25.98 22.29 17.44
C ASP A 45 25.64 23.00 16.12
N ALA A 46 24.40 23.50 16.01
CA ALA A 46 23.96 24.27 14.86
C ALA A 46 24.74 25.59 14.72
N ASP A 47 25.12 26.23 15.83
CA ASP A 47 25.85 27.50 15.82
C ASP A 47 27.31 27.31 15.36
N GLN A 48 27.82 26.08 15.44
CA GLN A 48 29.11 25.66 14.86
C GLN A 48 28.95 25.02 13.47
N GLY A 49 27.80 25.21 12.81
CA GLY A 49 27.54 24.67 11.47
C GLY A 49 27.49 23.14 11.42
N PHE A 50 27.16 22.48 12.54
CA PHE A 50 27.19 21.03 12.72
C PHE A 50 28.58 20.39 12.54
N ALA A 51 29.65 21.12 12.83
CA ALA A 51 31.00 20.56 12.84
C ALA A 51 31.15 19.46 13.91
N ILE A 52 31.89 18.39 13.59
CA ILE A 52 32.13 17.28 14.51
C ILE A 52 33.12 17.72 15.59
N ASP A 53 32.71 17.62 16.86
CA ASP A 53 33.60 17.80 18.01
C ASP A 53 34.39 16.50 18.27
N TRP A 54 35.54 16.38 17.60
CA TRP A 54 36.42 15.21 17.73
C TRP A 54 36.96 15.00 19.15
N GLN A 55 37.04 16.05 19.98
CA GLN A 55 37.42 15.90 21.37
C GLN A 55 36.30 15.25 22.20
N ARG A 56 35.03 15.53 21.90
CA ARG A 56 33.90 14.80 22.51
C ARG A 56 33.87 13.34 22.09
N VAL A 57 34.14 13.05 20.82
CA VAL A 57 34.24 11.67 20.31
C VAL A 57 35.35 10.93 21.06
N ASP A 58 36.54 11.51 21.15
CA ASP A 58 37.67 10.96 21.89
C ASP A 58 37.34 10.72 23.38
N ARG A 59 36.76 11.71 24.07
CA ARG A 59 36.35 11.57 25.47
C ARG A 59 35.32 10.46 25.66
N ALA A 60 34.37 10.32 24.75
CA ALA A 60 33.39 9.24 24.80
C ALA A 60 34.08 7.86 24.71
N LEU A 61 34.99 7.69 23.76
CA LEU A 61 35.76 6.45 23.60
C LEU A 61 36.60 6.13 24.85
N VAL A 62 37.29 7.12 25.42
CA VAL A 62 38.09 6.96 26.66
C VAL A 62 37.22 6.60 27.87
N PHE A 63 36.08 7.28 28.05
CA PHE A 63 35.17 7.04 29.17
C PHE A 63 34.68 5.59 29.18
N TYR A 64 34.33 5.05 28.02
CA TYR A 64 33.85 3.68 27.92
C TYR A 64 34.93 2.65 28.12
N ARG A 65 36.13 2.85 27.55
CA ARG A 65 37.27 1.96 27.81
C ARG A 65 37.52 1.84 29.32
N ARG A 66 37.52 2.96 30.05
CA ARG A 66 37.71 2.97 31.52
C ARG A 66 36.59 2.28 32.31
N ASN A 67 35.33 2.45 31.91
CA ASN A 67 34.20 1.82 32.61
C ASN A 67 34.16 0.31 32.35
N PHE A 68 34.56 -0.13 31.16
CA PHE A 68 34.68 -1.54 30.84
C PHE A 68 35.78 -2.21 31.68
N GLU A 69 36.98 -1.59 31.73
CA GLU A 69 38.10 -2.05 32.58
C GLU A 69 37.72 -2.13 34.07
N ARG A 70 36.88 -1.20 34.58
CA ARG A 70 36.41 -1.21 35.97
C ARG A 70 35.40 -2.32 36.27
N ASN A 71 34.49 -2.62 35.34
CA ASN A 71 33.44 -3.61 35.56
C ASN A 71 33.97 -5.06 35.48
N ASP A 72 34.95 -5.33 34.61
CA ASP A 72 35.65 -6.63 34.58
C ASP A 72 36.52 -6.85 35.83
N GLY A 73 37.10 -5.78 36.39
CA GLY A 73 37.89 -5.85 37.63
C GLY A 73 37.09 -6.25 38.89
N GLN A 74 35.77 -6.11 38.90
CA GLN A 74 34.91 -6.53 40.03
C GLN A 74 34.36 -7.96 39.90
N ALA A 75 34.41 -8.57 38.72
CA ALA A 75 33.88 -9.92 38.48
C ALA A 75 34.82 -11.06 38.95
N HIS A 76 36.05 -10.75 39.38
CA HIS A 76 37.07 -11.73 39.77
C HIS A 76 37.32 -11.84 41.29
N SER A 77 36.27 -11.90 42.12
CA SER A 77 36.39 -12.26 43.54
C SER A 77 35.72 -13.59 43.94
N GLY A 78 35.25 -14.39 42.98
CA GLY A 78 34.72 -15.74 43.20
C GLY A 78 35.64 -16.84 42.68
N SER A 79 36.36 -17.51 43.59
CA SER A 79 36.99 -18.84 43.50
C SER A 79 36.87 -19.61 42.17
N GLY A 80 37.99 -19.75 41.45
CA GLY A 80 38.18 -20.78 40.41
C GLY A 80 39.37 -20.48 39.49
N CYS A 81 40.42 -21.30 39.55
CA CYS A 81 41.62 -21.17 38.73
C CYS A 81 41.29 -21.16 37.22
N VAL A 82 41.53 -20.03 36.56
CA VAL A 82 41.63 -19.90 35.09
C VAL A 82 42.98 -19.24 34.80
N GLY A 83 43.74 -19.79 33.86
CA GLY A 83 45.06 -19.28 33.44
C GLY A 83 45.01 -17.82 32.97
N PRO A 84 46.16 -17.16 32.72
CA PRO A 84 46.22 -15.73 32.45
C PRO A 84 45.65 -15.42 31.06
N GLY A 85 44.32 -15.34 30.95
CA GLY A 85 43.62 -14.79 29.81
C GLY A 85 43.73 -13.28 29.83
N ARG A 86 44.20 -12.67 28.73
CA ARG A 86 44.14 -11.22 28.53
C ARG A 86 42.69 -10.74 28.74
N PRO A 87 42.45 -9.61 29.44
CA PRO A 87 41.10 -9.04 29.52
C PRO A 87 40.54 -8.81 28.11
N GLU A 88 39.31 -9.27 27.86
CA GLU A 88 38.63 -9.10 26.57
C GLU A 88 38.35 -7.62 26.33
N MET A 89 39.20 -6.92 25.58
CA MET A 89 38.97 -5.49 25.32
C MET A 89 37.65 -5.25 24.58
N SER A 90 36.79 -4.40 25.14
CA SER A 90 35.60 -3.90 24.45
C SER A 90 35.99 -3.07 23.23
N ARG A 91 35.48 -3.45 22.05
CA ARG A 91 35.67 -2.67 20.82
C ARG A 91 34.50 -1.72 20.60
N SER A 92 34.79 -0.54 20.09
CA SER A 92 33.80 0.48 19.71
C SER A 92 33.68 0.58 18.20
N VAL A 93 32.54 1.02 17.69
CA VAL A 93 32.42 1.53 16.33
C VAL A 93 32.04 3.01 16.36
N VAL A 94 32.68 3.83 15.53
CA VAL A 94 32.28 5.22 15.30
C VAL A 94 31.78 5.29 13.87
N ILE A 95 30.61 5.89 13.62
CA ILE A 95 30.14 6.16 12.26
C ILE A 95 29.91 7.65 12.05
N VAL A 96 30.43 8.18 10.94
CA VAL A 96 30.32 9.60 10.56
C VAL A 96 30.01 9.73 9.08
N GLY A 97 29.26 10.75 8.68
CA GLY A 97 29.02 11.09 7.27
C GLY A 97 29.95 12.21 6.79
N GLN A 98 30.41 12.12 5.55
CA GLN A 98 31.32 13.08 4.93
C GLN A 98 31.00 13.26 3.43
N PRO A 99 30.30 14.33 3.02
CA PRO A 99 29.56 15.28 3.84
C PRO A 99 28.45 14.63 4.69
N GLY A 100 28.17 15.20 5.87
CA GLY A 100 27.15 14.70 6.79
C GLY A 100 25.71 14.89 6.29
N ASN A 101 24.81 13.95 6.57
CA ASN A 101 23.37 14.05 6.28
C ASN A 101 22.59 14.19 7.59
N PRO A 102 21.84 15.29 7.82
CA PRO A 102 21.26 16.17 6.82
C PRO A 102 21.98 17.52 6.61
N SER A 103 23.04 17.82 7.37
CA SER A 103 23.68 19.14 7.41
C SER A 103 24.41 19.53 6.12
N GLY A 104 25.04 18.57 5.45
CA GLY A 104 25.97 18.80 4.35
C GLY A 104 27.36 19.25 4.82
N ALA A 105 27.63 19.22 6.12
CA ALA A 105 28.89 19.67 6.72
C ALA A 105 30.06 18.74 6.37
N LEU A 106 31.24 19.32 6.23
CA LEU A 106 32.52 18.60 6.10
C LEU A 106 33.29 18.69 7.42
N PHE A 107 34.08 17.67 7.71
CA PHE A 107 35.17 17.73 8.70
C PHE A 107 36.54 17.62 8.02
N ASP A 108 37.62 17.98 8.69
CA ASP A 108 38.98 17.72 8.21
C ASP A 108 39.35 16.23 8.41
N PRO A 109 39.62 15.45 7.35
CA PRO A 109 40.11 14.09 7.48
C PRO A 109 41.27 13.89 8.46
N ALA A 110 42.15 14.89 8.63
CA ALA A 110 43.28 14.81 9.55
C ALA A 110 42.83 14.64 11.01
N ASP A 111 41.74 15.28 11.42
CA ASP A 111 41.22 15.17 12.78
C ASP A 111 40.68 13.76 13.07
N LEU A 112 40.00 13.15 12.08
CA LEU A 112 39.53 11.77 12.18
C LEU A 112 40.71 10.81 12.29
N LEU A 113 41.72 10.97 11.43
CA LEU A 113 42.92 10.14 11.43
C LEU A 113 43.66 10.20 12.76
N ASP A 114 43.81 11.40 13.36
CA ASP A 114 44.43 11.57 14.68
C ASP A 114 43.64 10.84 15.79
N VAL A 115 42.31 10.90 15.77
CA VAL A 115 41.47 10.14 16.72
C VAL A 115 41.57 8.63 16.45
N ALA A 116 41.61 8.21 15.18
CA ALA A 116 41.73 6.81 14.81
C ALA A 116 43.07 6.20 15.24
N ASP A 117 44.17 6.95 15.15
CA ASP A 117 45.50 6.58 15.65
C ASP A 117 45.53 6.42 17.17
N ARG A 118 44.82 7.28 17.91
CA ARG A 118 44.70 7.19 19.37
C ARG A 118 43.83 6.02 19.85
N HIS A 119 42.96 5.49 18.97
CA HIS A 119 42.01 4.42 19.27
C HIS A 119 42.11 3.23 18.29
N PRO A 120 43.24 2.51 18.24
CA PRO A 120 43.48 1.43 17.28
C PRO A 120 42.49 0.25 17.39
N ASP A 121 41.85 0.08 18.57
CA ASP A 121 40.84 -0.96 18.82
C ASP A 121 39.41 -0.53 18.47
N THR A 122 39.22 0.70 18.00
CA THR A 122 37.94 1.24 17.56
C THR A 122 37.86 1.18 16.04
N LEU A 123 36.73 0.70 15.51
CA LEU A 123 36.43 0.71 14.09
C LEU A 123 35.79 2.04 13.70
N PHE A 124 36.34 2.75 12.73
CA PHE A 124 35.77 3.98 12.21
C PHE A 124 35.14 3.72 10.84
N VAL A 125 33.85 4.01 10.71
CA VAL A 125 33.09 3.89 9.47
C VAL A 125 32.77 5.29 8.95
N VAL A 126 33.28 5.62 7.77
CA VAL A 126 33.08 6.92 7.13
C VAL A 126 32.14 6.73 5.95
N ASP A 127 30.93 7.27 6.05
CA ASP A 127 29.97 7.29 4.94
C ASP A 127 30.24 8.48 4.02
N GLU A 128 30.84 8.19 2.88
CA GLU A 128 31.18 9.13 1.82
C GLU A 128 30.17 9.10 0.66
N ALA A 129 28.90 8.76 0.92
CA ALA A 129 27.85 8.70 -0.10
C ALA A 129 27.63 10.00 -0.90
N PHE A 130 28.09 11.15 -0.39
CA PHE A 130 28.01 12.45 -1.05
C PHE A 130 29.39 13.04 -1.39
N ALA A 131 30.50 12.33 -1.14
CA ALA A 131 31.84 12.89 -1.33
C ALA A 131 32.15 13.24 -2.79
N ASP A 132 31.53 12.55 -3.76
CA ASP A 132 31.74 12.82 -5.18
C ASP A 132 31.24 14.21 -5.62
N PHE A 133 30.38 14.87 -4.84
CA PHE A 133 29.94 16.25 -5.08
C PHE A 133 31.00 17.30 -4.68
N VAL A 134 32.01 16.92 -3.91
CA VAL A 134 33.08 17.83 -3.48
C VAL A 134 34.15 17.91 -4.56
N ALA A 135 34.72 19.11 -4.75
CA ALA A 135 35.81 19.31 -5.68
C ALA A 135 37.10 18.73 -5.11
N ASP A 136 37.77 17.93 -5.93
CA ASP A 136 38.98 17.17 -5.62
C ASP A 136 38.77 16.17 -4.47
N ASP A 137 39.57 15.10 -4.38
CA ASP A 137 39.44 14.06 -3.33
C ASP A 137 39.77 14.57 -1.91
N SER A 138 39.74 15.90 -1.70
CA SER A 138 40.05 16.63 -0.48
C SER A 138 39.13 16.27 0.69
N ALA A 139 37.85 15.99 0.41
CA ALA A 139 36.88 15.57 1.42
C ALA A 139 37.00 14.09 1.78
N SER A 140 37.59 13.26 0.90
CA SER A 140 37.76 11.83 1.16
C SER A 140 38.77 11.62 2.29
N VAL A 141 38.44 10.77 3.25
CA VAL A 141 39.37 10.37 4.30
C VAL A 141 40.58 9.60 3.74
N LEU A 142 40.43 9.03 2.55
CA LEU A 142 41.51 8.31 1.87
C LEU A 142 42.56 9.26 1.29
N ARG A 143 42.19 10.47 0.84
CA ARG A 143 43.08 11.44 0.17
C ARG A 143 44.01 10.81 -0.90
N GLY A 144 43.52 9.80 -1.63
CA GLY A 144 44.31 9.06 -2.63
C GLY A 144 45.27 7.99 -2.07
N CYS A 145 45.23 7.74 -0.77
CA CYS A 145 46.00 6.70 -0.07
C CYS A 145 45.12 5.47 0.25
N ALA A 146 45.78 4.38 0.68
CA ALA A 146 45.08 3.19 1.16
C ALA A 146 44.33 3.49 2.47
N PRO A 147 43.20 2.80 2.75
CA PRO A 147 42.49 2.94 4.01
C PRO A 147 43.40 2.66 5.21
N HIS A 148 43.25 3.48 6.25
CA HIS A 148 43.90 3.27 7.55
C HIS A 148 43.42 1.95 8.18
N HIS A 149 44.25 1.34 9.02
CA HIS A 149 44.09 -0.05 9.47
C HIS A 149 42.77 -0.35 10.21
N ASN A 150 42.13 0.66 10.79
CA ASN A 150 40.84 0.56 11.49
C ASN A 150 39.75 1.47 10.88
N ILE A 151 39.88 1.87 9.61
CA ILE A 151 38.90 2.69 8.88
C ILE A 151 38.23 1.90 7.75
N ILE A 152 36.91 1.99 7.65
CA ILE A 152 36.10 1.57 6.51
C ILE A 152 35.44 2.80 5.90
N VAL A 153 35.56 2.95 4.58
CA VAL A 153 34.90 4.03 3.82
C VAL A 153 33.78 3.44 2.98
N LEU A 154 32.57 3.98 3.11
CA LEU A 154 31.41 3.59 2.31
C LEU A 154 31.20 4.61 1.19
N ARG A 155 30.94 4.14 -0.03
CA ARG A 155 30.66 4.97 -1.19
C ARG A 155 29.35 4.56 -1.86
N SER A 156 28.61 5.54 -2.34
CA SER A 156 27.36 5.33 -3.06
C SER A 156 27.47 5.78 -4.50
N MET A 157 27.09 4.91 -5.43
CA MET A 157 26.99 5.27 -6.84
C MET A 157 25.58 5.80 -7.18
N THR A 158 24.66 5.76 -6.22
CA THR A 158 23.25 6.11 -6.46
C THR A 158 22.97 7.61 -6.55
N LYS A 159 23.75 8.43 -5.84
CA LYS A 159 23.46 9.85 -5.63
C LYS A 159 24.05 10.71 -6.74
N PHE A 160 25.37 10.67 -6.87
CA PHE A 160 26.12 11.48 -7.82
C PHE A 160 25.85 11.12 -9.28
N TYR A 161 25.81 9.81 -9.58
CA TYR A 161 25.57 9.30 -10.94
C TYR A 161 24.08 9.13 -11.29
N GLY A 162 23.14 9.49 -10.40
CA GLY A 162 21.72 9.49 -10.72
C GLY A 162 21.09 8.11 -10.99
N ILE A 163 21.66 7.04 -10.45
CA ILE A 163 21.22 5.64 -10.67
C ILE A 163 20.66 4.93 -9.41
N PRO A 164 19.72 5.54 -8.65
CA PRO A 164 19.25 4.95 -7.40
C PRO A 164 18.56 3.59 -7.56
N GLY A 165 17.90 3.34 -8.70
CA GLY A 165 17.21 2.08 -9.00
C GLY A 165 18.14 0.88 -9.21
N LEU A 166 19.43 1.10 -9.49
CA LEU A 166 20.41 0.02 -9.71
C LEU A 166 21.04 -0.49 -8.41
N ARG A 167 20.75 0.15 -7.27
CA ARG A 167 21.14 -0.29 -5.92
C ARG A 167 22.64 -0.60 -5.78
N LEU A 168 23.49 0.31 -6.28
CA LEU A 168 24.95 0.10 -6.32
C LEU A 168 25.72 1.01 -5.34
N GLY A 169 26.63 0.39 -4.59
CA GLY A 169 27.57 1.03 -3.68
C GLY A 169 28.72 0.08 -3.35
N TYR A 170 29.79 0.58 -2.74
CA TYR A 170 30.98 -0.20 -2.41
C TYR A 170 31.62 0.28 -1.11
N ALA A 171 32.43 -0.59 -0.49
CA ALA A 171 33.21 -0.26 0.70
C ALA A 171 34.70 -0.39 0.37
N LEU A 172 35.50 0.57 0.85
CA LEU A 172 36.95 0.55 0.80
C LEU A 172 37.46 0.33 2.23
N ALA A 173 38.26 -0.73 2.42
CA ALA A 173 38.79 -1.10 3.72
C ALA A 173 40.15 -1.81 3.55
N PRO A 174 40.98 -1.88 4.59
CA PRO A 174 42.16 -2.74 4.60
C PRO A 174 41.77 -4.18 4.29
N GLU A 175 42.64 -4.90 3.57
CA GLU A 175 42.36 -6.25 3.07
C GLU A 175 41.76 -7.21 4.13
N PRO A 176 42.28 -7.29 5.38
CA PRO A 176 41.69 -8.16 6.39
C PRO A 176 40.23 -7.82 6.71
N LEU A 177 39.90 -6.53 6.82
CA LEU A 177 38.53 -6.06 7.08
C LEU A 177 37.64 -6.26 5.85
N ALA A 178 38.14 -5.97 4.64
CA ALA A 178 37.40 -6.18 3.40
C ALA A 178 37.01 -7.66 3.21
N ARG A 179 37.92 -8.60 3.50
CA ARG A 179 37.61 -10.04 3.45
C ARG A 179 36.56 -10.44 4.48
N GLN A 180 36.61 -9.87 5.69
CA GLN A 180 35.59 -10.10 6.71
C GLN A 180 34.22 -9.60 6.25
N LEU A 181 34.13 -8.37 5.73
CA LEU A 181 32.89 -7.81 5.18
C LEU A 181 32.34 -8.67 4.04
N ALA A 182 33.19 -9.09 3.11
CA ALA A 182 32.80 -9.93 1.98
C ALA A 182 32.22 -11.29 2.41
N ALA A 183 32.69 -11.86 3.52
CA ALA A 183 32.17 -13.11 4.06
C ALA A 183 30.71 -13.02 4.57
N PHE A 184 30.22 -11.80 4.86
CA PHE A 184 28.83 -11.56 5.26
C PHE A 184 27.91 -11.20 4.09
N LEU A 185 28.46 -10.97 2.89
CA LEU A 185 27.65 -10.65 1.71
C LEU A 185 27.11 -11.93 1.05
N PRO A 186 25.86 -11.93 0.57
CA PRO A 186 25.36 -13.05 -0.21
C PRO A 186 26.11 -13.15 -1.54
N PRO A 187 26.32 -14.38 -2.07
CA PRO A 187 26.81 -14.57 -3.42
C PRO A 187 25.97 -13.82 -4.46
N TRP A 188 26.60 -13.25 -5.48
CA TRP A 188 25.95 -12.47 -6.55
C TRP A 188 25.06 -11.32 -6.04
N SER A 189 25.50 -10.62 -5.00
CA SER A 189 24.80 -9.47 -4.41
C SER A 189 24.58 -8.28 -5.35
N VAL A 190 25.26 -8.23 -6.50
CA VAL A 190 25.18 -7.16 -7.50
C VAL A 190 24.76 -7.73 -8.86
N GLY A 191 23.64 -7.25 -9.41
CA GLY A 191 23.13 -7.69 -10.72
C GLY A 191 24.00 -7.24 -11.90
N SER A 192 23.95 -7.97 -13.01
CA SER A 192 24.78 -7.72 -14.21
C SER A 192 24.63 -6.31 -14.78
N LEU A 193 23.40 -5.77 -14.80
CA LEU A 193 23.15 -4.39 -15.24
C LEU A 193 23.84 -3.37 -14.34
N ALA A 194 23.76 -3.55 -13.02
CA ALA A 194 24.42 -2.67 -12.06
C ALA A 194 25.94 -2.74 -12.20
N GLN A 195 26.52 -3.93 -12.44
CA GLN A 195 27.95 -4.08 -12.71
C GLN A 195 28.38 -3.33 -13.98
N ALA A 196 27.67 -3.52 -15.09
CA ALA A 196 27.99 -2.88 -16.37
C ALA A 196 27.89 -1.35 -16.30
N VAL A 197 26.80 -0.84 -15.72
CA VAL A 197 26.62 0.61 -15.52
C VAL A 197 27.65 1.13 -14.52
N GLY A 198 27.96 0.39 -13.46
CA GLY A 198 28.95 0.75 -12.48
C GLY A 198 30.34 1.01 -13.08
N VAL A 199 30.81 0.11 -13.95
CA VAL A 199 32.07 0.31 -14.68
C VAL A 199 31.99 1.56 -15.56
N ALA A 200 30.93 1.71 -16.35
CA ALA A 200 30.78 2.82 -17.28
C ALA A 200 30.77 4.19 -16.58
N VAL A 201 30.04 4.35 -15.48
CA VAL A 201 29.94 5.65 -14.79
C VAL A 201 31.22 6.04 -14.05
N LEU A 202 32.03 5.07 -13.61
CA LEU A 202 33.34 5.33 -13.00
C LEU A 202 34.38 5.80 -14.03
N GLU A 203 34.25 5.37 -15.28
CA GLU A 203 35.09 5.78 -16.39
C GLU A 203 34.70 7.16 -16.97
N ASP A 204 33.44 7.58 -16.79
CA ASP A 204 32.92 8.85 -17.31
C ASP A 204 33.37 10.07 -16.48
N ARG A 205 34.63 10.47 -16.68
CA ARG A 205 35.23 11.65 -16.06
C ARG A 205 34.58 12.96 -16.51
N ALA A 206 34.05 13.00 -17.73
CA ALA A 206 33.39 14.19 -18.27
C ALA A 206 32.10 14.49 -17.50
N TYR A 207 31.24 13.48 -17.36
CA TYR A 207 30.02 13.58 -16.55
C TYR A 207 30.32 13.98 -15.10
N ALA A 208 31.35 13.37 -14.49
CA ALA A 208 31.72 13.70 -13.12
C ALA A 208 32.15 15.16 -12.95
N ASN A 209 33.01 15.66 -13.83
CA ASN A 209 33.48 17.05 -13.76
C ASN A 209 32.34 18.05 -14.01
N GLU A 210 31.52 17.80 -15.04
CA GLU A 210 30.35 18.65 -15.35
C GLU A 210 29.34 18.67 -14.19
N THR A 211 29.06 17.51 -13.58
CA THR A 211 28.14 17.38 -12.46
C THR A 211 28.63 18.18 -11.25
N ARG A 212 29.91 18.10 -10.88
CA ARG A 212 30.48 18.88 -9.77
C ARG A 212 30.35 20.38 -9.99
N ILE A 213 30.75 20.86 -11.17
CA ILE A 213 30.66 22.28 -11.54
C ILE A 213 29.22 22.75 -11.49
N THR A 214 28.32 21.99 -12.12
CA THR A 214 26.91 22.32 -12.25
C THR A 214 26.20 22.33 -10.91
N VAL A 215 26.36 21.28 -10.09
CA VAL A 215 25.72 21.20 -8.76
C VAL A 215 26.27 22.27 -7.82
N SER A 216 27.58 22.54 -7.85
CA SER A 216 28.18 23.61 -7.04
C SER A 216 27.59 24.98 -7.40
N ARG A 217 27.53 25.30 -8.70
CA ARG A 217 26.90 26.54 -9.19
C ARG A 217 25.43 26.64 -8.79
N LEU A 218 24.64 25.58 -9.04
CA LEU A 218 23.21 25.56 -8.74
C LEU A 218 22.94 25.65 -7.23
N ARG A 219 23.80 25.07 -6.39
CA ARG A 219 23.72 25.18 -4.93
C ARG A 219 23.96 26.62 -4.47
N GLN A 220 24.99 27.28 -5.01
CA GLN A 220 25.27 28.69 -4.72
C GLN A 220 24.14 29.62 -5.17
N GLN A 221 23.58 29.36 -6.36
CA GLN A 221 22.43 30.11 -6.87
C GLN A 221 21.18 29.89 -6.01
N LEU A 222 20.89 28.65 -5.60
CA LEU A 222 19.77 28.34 -4.72
C LEU A 222 19.93 29.02 -3.35
N GLN A 223 21.14 28.97 -2.77
CA GLN A 223 21.45 29.65 -1.52
C GLN A 223 21.29 31.17 -1.63
N ARG A 224 21.78 31.78 -2.72
CA ARG A 224 21.60 33.22 -2.95
C ARG A 224 20.13 33.57 -3.14
N GLY A 225 19.39 32.81 -3.94
CA GLY A 225 17.97 33.02 -4.15
C GLY A 225 17.17 32.94 -2.85
N LEU A 226 17.52 32.02 -1.94
CA LEU A 226 16.90 31.95 -0.61
C LEU A 226 17.19 33.20 0.23
N LEU A 227 18.39 33.76 0.14
CA LEU A 227 18.76 34.99 0.85
C LEU A 227 18.14 36.26 0.23
N ASP A 228 17.89 36.26 -1.08
CA ASP A 228 17.42 37.46 -1.80
C ASP A 228 15.96 37.83 -1.46
N PHE A 229 15.08 36.86 -1.16
CA PHE A 229 13.68 37.14 -0.82
C PHE A 229 13.34 36.96 0.68
N ALA A 230 14.13 36.20 1.43
CA ALA A 230 13.88 36.02 2.86
C ALA A 230 14.21 37.31 3.62
N ASN A 231 13.34 37.73 4.55
CA ASN A 231 13.72 38.84 5.42
C ASN A 231 14.88 38.40 6.32
N PRO A 232 15.80 39.30 6.69
CA PRO A 232 16.82 38.99 7.68
C PRO A 232 16.17 38.43 8.96
N GLY A 233 16.48 37.18 9.29
CA GLY A 233 15.92 36.49 10.45
C GLY A 233 14.68 35.63 10.20
N ASP A 234 14.23 35.43 8.95
CA ASP A 234 13.15 34.47 8.64
C ASP A 234 13.63 33.00 8.68
N MET A 235 14.88 32.78 8.27
CA MET A 235 15.49 31.45 8.23
C MET A 235 17.01 31.52 8.31
N THR A 236 17.61 30.45 8.80
CA THR A 236 19.05 30.18 8.80
C THR A 236 19.36 29.09 7.78
N ILE A 237 20.26 29.37 6.83
CA ILE A 237 20.70 28.42 5.80
C ILE A 237 22.10 27.91 6.16
N PHE A 238 22.25 26.61 6.33
CA PHE A 238 23.54 26.02 6.70
C PHE A 238 24.40 25.75 5.46
N PRO A 239 25.72 26.03 5.50
CA PRO A 239 26.64 25.66 4.43
C PRO A 239 26.62 24.16 4.16
N SER A 240 26.69 23.78 2.89
CA SER A 240 26.66 22.38 2.48
C SER A 240 27.64 22.11 1.34
N ALA A 241 28.33 20.98 1.43
CA ALA A 241 29.18 20.45 0.38
C ALA A 241 28.47 19.38 -0.48
N ALA A 242 27.25 18.95 -0.11
CA ALA A 242 26.45 17.97 -0.84
C ALA A 242 25.43 18.61 -1.81
N ASN A 243 24.62 17.80 -2.50
CA ASN A 243 23.58 18.27 -3.43
C ASN A 243 22.25 18.65 -2.73
N TYR A 244 22.33 19.23 -1.54
CA TYR A 244 21.17 19.69 -0.76
C TYR A 244 21.58 20.79 0.21
N LEU A 245 20.61 21.52 0.75
CA LEU A 245 20.79 22.54 1.79
C LEU A 245 19.91 22.18 3.00
N LEU A 246 20.46 22.27 4.21
CA LEU A 246 19.70 22.26 5.46
C LEU A 246 19.31 23.69 5.81
N ILE A 247 18.06 23.88 6.22
CA ILE A 247 17.47 25.19 6.54
C ILE A 247 16.72 25.07 7.85
N ARG A 248 16.88 26.07 8.73
CA ARG A 248 16.09 26.24 9.96
C ARG A 248 15.19 27.46 9.80
N LEU A 249 13.89 27.29 9.98
CA LEU A 249 12.96 28.40 10.10
C LEU A 249 13.16 29.10 11.45
N GLU A 250 13.27 30.42 11.44
CA GLU A 250 13.40 31.24 12.67
C GLU A 250 12.07 31.92 13.03
N ARG A 251 11.02 31.61 12.27
CA ARG A 251 9.67 32.14 12.44
C ARG A 251 8.89 31.39 13.51
N SER A 252 8.08 32.11 14.27
CA SER A 252 7.17 31.53 15.27
C SER A 252 5.82 31.09 14.69
N ASP A 253 5.45 31.58 13.51
CA ASP A 253 4.13 31.36 12.89
C ASP A 253 4.12 30.19 11.87
N LEU A 254 5.28 29.65 11.51
CA LEU A 254 5.42 28.61 10.50
C LEU A 254 6.52 27.60 10.89
N ASP A 255 6.16 26.32 10.92
CA ASP A 255 7.09 25.20 11.09
C ASP A 255 7.32 24.44 9.76
N ALA A 256 8.34 23.59 9.72
CA ALA A 256 8.69 22.81 8.53
C ALA A 256 7.58 21.84 8.09
N PRO A 257 6.87 21.11 8.99
CA PRO A 257 5.72 20.28 8.61
C PRO A 257 4.59 21.06 7.93
N ARG A 258 4.26 22.26 8.41
CA ARG A 258 3.28 23.14 7.78
C ARG A 258 3.79 23.67 6.45
N LEU A 259 5.04 24.16 6.39
CA LEU A 259 5.65 24.61 5.14
C LEU A 259 5.64 23.50 4.08
N ALA A 260 5.97 22.26 4.45
CA ALA A 260 5.93 21.12 3.55
C ALA A 260 4.52 20.89 2.98
N ARG A 261 3.48 20.95 3.82
CA ARG A 261 2.08 20.83 3.38
C ARG A 261 1.66 21.95 2.45
N GLU A 262 2.08 23.19 2.70
CA GLU A 262 1.75 24.34 1.86
C GLU A 262 2.47 24.27 0.51
N LEU A 263 3.74 23.85 0.48
CA LEU A 263 4.50 23.65 -0.77
C LEU A 263 3.96 22.52 -1.65
N LEU A 264 3.27 21.53 -1.09
CA LEU A 264 2.59 20.48 -1.88
C LEU A 264 1.49 21.07 -2.80
N ALA A 265 0.89 22.21 -2.46
CA ALA A 265 -0.04 22.91 -3.34
C ALA A 265 0.63 23.35 -4.66
N TYR A 266 1.94 23.61 -4.61
CA TYR A 266 2.80 23.93 -5.75
C TYR A 266 3.45 22.69 -6.38
N ARG A 267 3.07 21.48 -5.91
CA ARG A 267 3.67 20.19 -6.28
C ARG A 267 5.16 20.11 -5.98
N ILE A 268 5.56 20.69 -4.86
CA ILE A 268 6.94 20.68 -4.37
C ILE A 268 6.97 19.93 -3.05
N ALA A 269 7.84 18.93 -2.96
CA ALA A 269 8.10 18.20 -1.73
C ALA A 269 9.47 18.59 -1.18
N ILE A 270 9.51 18.97 0.10
CA ILE A 270 10.73 19.19 0.88
C ILE A 270 10.88 18.09 1.93
N ARG A 271 12.10 17.85 2.42
CA ARG A 271 12.33 16.87 3.48
C ARG A 271 12.22 17.56 4.84
N VAL A 272 11.18 17.26 5.61
CA VAL A 272 11.10 17.66 7.03
C VAL A 272 12.13 16.85 7.83
N CYS A 273 12.82 17.51 8.75
CA CYS A 273 13.96 16.95 9.49
C CYS A 273 13.73 16.80 11.00
N ASP A 274 12.48 16.87 11.47
CA ASP A 274 12.08 16.75 12.88
C ASP A 274 12.29 15.35 13.50
N ASN A 275 12.52 14.34 12.66
CA ASN A 275 12.84 12.98 13.08
C ASN A 275 14.34 12.68 13.16
N TYR A 276 15.20 13.66 12.87
CA TYR A 276 16.63 13.53 13.13
C TYR A 276 16.92 13.89 14.59
N GLU A 277 17.64 13.01 15.28
CA GLU A 277 18.08 13.29 16.65
C GLU A 277 18.90 14.60 16.68
N GLY A 278 18.53 15.52 17.56
CA GLY A 278 19.14 16.86 17.68
C GLY A 278 18.52 17.95 16.81
N LEU A 279 17.54 17.63 15.96
CA LEU A 279 16.75 18.61 15.20
C LEU A 279 15.29 18.66 15.70
N ASP A 280 14.61 19.76 15.40
CA ASP A 280 13.20 20.00 15.75
C ASP A 280 12.36 20.35 14.51
N SER A 281 11.07 20.62 14.73
CA SER A 281 10.09 20.98 13.67
C SER A 281 10.43 22.23 12.86
N ARG A 282 11.47 22.99 13.20
CA ARG A 282 11.91 24.15 12.41
C ARG A 282 12.82 23.76 11.24
N TYR A 283 13.37 22.55 11.25
CA TYR A 283 14.36 22.15 10.27
C TYR A 283 13.73 21.42 9.07
N PHE A 284 14.16 21.82 7.88
CA PHE A 284 13.90 21.08 6.65
C PHE A 284 15.13 21.09 5.74
N ARG A 285 15.18 20.13 4.83
CA ARG A 285 16.21 19.99 3.82
C ARG A 285 15.61 20.06 2.43
N VAL A 286 16.25 20.82 1.55
CA VAL A 286 15.89 20.92 0.13
C VAL A 286 17.02 20.40 -0.75
N ALA A 287 16.68 19.62 -1.78
CA ALA A 287 17.66 19.14 -2.76
C ALA A 287 18.03 20.27 -3.74
N VAL A 288 19.29 20.28 -4.17
CA VAL A 288 19.74 21.11 -5.30
C VAL A 288 19.31 20.41 -6.58
N ARG A 289 18.40 21.05 -7.33
CA ARG A 289 17.80 20.51 -8.55
C ARG A 289 18.23 21.34 -9.77
N THR A 290 17.59 21.13 -10.92
CA THR A 290 17.85 21.95 -12.11
C THR A 290 17.52 23.43 -11.85
N GLU A 291 18.05 24.33 -12.67
CA GLU A 291 17.84 25.78 -12.54
C GLU A 291 16.35 26.14 -12.52
N ASN A 292 15.55 25.56 -13.42
CA ASN A 292 14.11 25.76 -13.48
C ASN A 292 13.36 25.20 -12.26
N GLU A 293 13.77 24.04 -11.75
CA GLU A 293 13.16 23.46 -10.55
C GLU A 293 13.50 24.28 -9.30
N ASN A 294 14.75 24.75 -9.17
CA ASN A 294 15.17 25.62 -8.07
C ASN A 294 14.43 26.96 -8.12
N ALA A 295 14.31 27.59 -9.30
CA ALA A 295 13.57 28.85 -9.47
C ALA A 295 12.08 28.69 -9.09
N ARG A 296 11.44 27.59 -9.51
CA ARG A 296 10.06 27.26 -9.12
C ARG A 296 9.92 27.06 -7.61
N PHE A 297 10.92 26.46 -6.98
CA PHE A 297 10.95 26.31 -5.53
C PHE A 297 11.05 27.65 -4.81
N LEU A 298 11.96 28.53 -5.25
CA LEU A 298 12.13 29.87 -4.68
C LEU A 298 10.86 30.71 -4.81
N ASP A 299 10.21 30.71 -5.98
CA ASP A 299 8.95 31.41 -6.21
C ASP A 299 7.84 30.91 -5.26
N ALA A 300 7.60 29.60 -5.23
CA ALA A 300 6.61 29.00 -4.35
C ALA A 300 6.88 29.28 -2.86
N LEU A 301 8.16 29.20 -2.45
CA LEU A 301 8.56 29.47 -1.08
C LEU A 301 8.34 30.94 -0.70
N SER A 302 8.66 31.88 -1.61
CA SER A 302 8.39 33.31 -1.40
C SER A 302 6.89 33.59 -1.21
N GLN A 303 6.02 32.92 -1.97
CA GLN A 303 4.57 33.09 -1.89
C GLN A 303 4.02 32.54 -0.57
N VAL A 304 4.59 31.44 -0.07
CA VAL A 304 4.22 30.88 1.24
C VAL A 304 4.69 31.76 2.39
N LEU A 305 5.86 32.40 2.27
CA LEU A 305 6.44 33.22 3.34
C LEU A 305 5.96 34.68 3.35
N GLY A 306 5.55 35.21 2.19
CA GLY A 306 5.25 36.62 1.98
C GLY A 306 3.83 37.08 2.35
N ASP A 307 2.82 36.18 2.39
CA ASP A 307 1.42 36.57 2.59
C ASP A 307 0.74 35.77 3.70
N GLY A 308 0.25 36.48 4.73
CA GLY A 308 -0.73 35.93 5.66
C GLY A 308 -2.00 35.49 4.92
N GLY A 309 -2.11 34.19 4.63
CA GLY A 309 -3.39 33.51 4.40
C GLY A 309 -4.16 33.81 3.11
N LYS A 310 -3.49 34.12 1.98
CA LYS A 310 -4.15 34.12 0.66
C LYS A 310 -3.45 33.16 -0.29
N THR A 311 -4.13 32.09 -0.67
CA THR A 311 -3.67 31.16 -1.72
C THR A 311 -3.55 31.92 -3.05
N PRO A 312 -2.38 32.00 -3.69
CA PRO A 312 -2.25 32.71 -4.95
C PRO A 312 -2.92 31.95 -6.09
N LYS A 313 -3.56 32.70 -6.99
CA LYS A 313 -4.14 32.20 -8.24
C LYS A 313 -3.02 32.12 -9.28
N TYR A 314 -2.71 30.91 -9.73
CA TYR A 314 -1.77 30.65 -10.81
C TYR A 314 -2.14 31.41 -12.11
N VAL A 315 -1.17 32.14 -12.67
CA VAL A 315 -1.19 32.69 -14.03
C VAL A 315 -0.03 32.08 -14.81
N PRO A 316 -0.28 31.23 -15.84
CA PRO A 316 0.77 30.71 -16.69
C PRO A 316 1.26 31.71 -17.75
N GLY A 317 2.56 31.99 -17.77
CA GLY A 317 3.34 32.49 -18.91
C GLY A 317 4.83 32.24 -18.63
N GLY A 318 5.70 31.82 -19.55
CA GLY A 318 5.59 31.68 -21.00
C GLY A 318 6.46 30.54 -21.57
N ASP A 319 6.39 30.43 -22.90
CA ASP A 319 6.87 29.38 -23.80
C ASP A 319 8.29 28.84 -23.60
N VAL A 320 8.44 27.51 -23.74
CA VAL A 320 9.19 26.91 -24.88
C VAL A 320 8.53 25.57 -25.29
N GLY A 321 7.75 25.61 -26.37
CA GLY A 321 7.56 24.57 -27.40
C GLY A 321 7.33 23.10 -26.99
N ARG A 322 6.06 22.66 -26.99
CA ARG A 322 5.58 21.50 -27.78
C ARG A 322 4.05 21.38 -27.65
N GLU A 323 3.39 21.56 -28.79
CA GLU A 323 1.94 21.48 -28.97
C GLU A 323 1.36 20.14 -28.48
N ARG A 324 0.41 20.18 -27.53
CA ARG A 324 -0.69 19.21 -27.43
C ARG A 324 -1.96 19.89 -26.90
N GLN A 325 -3.07 19.54 -27.54
CA GLN A 325 -4.35 20.24 -27.57
C GLN A 325 -5.00 20.47 -26.19
N LYS A 326 -5.53 21.70 -26.00
CA LYS A 326 -6.23 22.18 -24.81
C LYS A 326 -7.64 21.58 -24.72
N HIS A 327 -7.88 20.72 -23.72
CA HIS A 327 -9.23 20.50 -23.17
C HIS A 327 -9.35 21.23 -21.83
N HIS A 328 -10.11 22.32 -21.82
CA HIS A 328 -10.51 23.04 -20.60
C HIS A 328 -11.36 22.13 -19.70
N ARG A 329 -10.78 21.61 -18.61
CA ARG A 329 -11.55 21.07 -17.48
C ARG A 329 -11.61 22.12 -16.38
N ARG A 330 -12.78 22.76 -16.26
CA ARG A 330 -13.16 23.68 -15.20
C ARG A 330 -13.11 22.92 -13.87
N ALA A 331 -12.19 23.29 -12.97
CA ALA A 331 -12.13 22.70 -11.63
C ALA A 331 -13.37 23.14 -10.82
N LEU A 332 -14.15 22.17 -10.36
CA LEU A 332 -15.24 22.40 -9.40
C LEU A 332 -14.63 22.83 -8.04
N PRO A 333 -15.29 23.74 -7.29
CA PRO A 333 -14.82 24.19 -5.99
C PRO A 333 -14.72 23.02 -5.00
N ARG A 334 -13.60 22.90 -4.29
CA ARG A 334 -13.40 21.91 -3.22
C ARG A 334 -14.23 22.33 -2.00
N ALA A 335 -15.23 21.52 -1.67
CA ALA A 335 -15.95 21.60 -0.40
C ALA A 335 -15.00 21.35 0.78
N ALA A 336 -15.32 21.89 1.96
CA ALA A 336 -14.60 21.63 3.20
C ALA A 336 -14.53 20.10 3.49
N PRO A 337 -13.43 19.60 4.07
CA PRO A 337 -13.29 18.16 4.32
C PRO A 337 -14.38 17.66 5.28
N PRO A 338 -14.88 16.42 5.09
CA PRO A 338 -15.88 15.82 5.98
C PRO A 338 -15.29 15.64 7.39
N THR A 339 -16.05 16.05 8.41
CA THR A 339 -15.64 16.04 9.82
C THR A 339 -16.04 14.77 10.58
N VAL A 340 -16.79 13.88 9.93
CA VAL A 340 -17.32 12.66 10.55
C VAL A 340 -16.22 11.59 10.61
N PRO A 341 -15.95 11.00 11.78
CA PRO A 341 -14.95 9.93 11.89
C PRO A 341 -15.29 8.76 10.98
N ALA A 342 -14.26 8.24 10.31
CA ALA A 342 -14.40 7.13 9.38
C ALA A 342 -13.35 6.05 9.63
N VAL A 343 -13.78 4.79 9.61
CA VAL A 343 -12.89 3.62 9.59
C VAL A 343 -13.04 2.92 8.26
N MET A 344 -11.93 2.53 7.64
CA MET A 344 -11.94 1.87 6.35
C MET A 344 -11.27 0.50 6.40
N PHE A 345 -11.98 -0.53 5.96
CA PHE A 345 -11.46 -1.89 5.84
C PHE A 345 -10.96 -2.14 4.42
N GLN A 346 -9.65 -2.26 4.27
CA GLN A 346 -9.00 -2.68 3.04
C GLN A 346 -8.44 -4.09 3.21
N GLY A 347 -8.13 -4.81 2.13
CA GLY A 347 -7.73 -6.21 2.20
C GLY A 347 -6.38 -6.40 1.54
N THR A 348 -5.59 -7.38 1.98
CA THR A 348 -4.37 -7.76 1.24
C THR A 348 -4.70 -8.49 -0.07
N ALA A 349 -5.92 -8.98 -0.22
CA ALA A 349 -6.45 -9.64 -1.41
C ALA A 349 -7.98 -9.50 -1.53
N SER A 350 -8.52 -9.89 -2.68
CA SER A 350 -9.95 -10.17 -2.83
C SER A 350 -10.39 -11.32 -1.92
N ASN A 351 -11.58 -11.21 -1.32
CA ASN A 351 -12.14 -12.16 -0.35
C ASN A 351 -11.35 -12.36 0.96
N ALA A 352 -10.56 -11.35 1.36
CA ALA A 352 -9.92 -11.33 2.69
C ALA A 352 -10.91 -11.20 3.87
N GLY A 353 -12.20 -10.96 3.57
CA GLY A 353 -13.28 -10.81 4.56
C GLY A 353 -13.59 -9.36 4.96
N LYS A 354 -13.19 -8.37 4.14
CA LYS A 354 -13.53 -6.94 4.32
C LYS A 354 -15.03 -6.74 4.53
N SER A 355 -15.86 -7.30 3.64
CA SER A 355 -17.30 -7.10 3.59
C SER A 355 -18.00 -7.57 4.88
N VAL A 356 -17.55 -8.71 5.42
CA VAL A 356 -18.01 -9.27 6.70
C VAL A 356 -17.58 -8.40 7.88
N LEU A 357 -16.31 -7.97 7.92
CA LEU A 357 -15.81 -7.10 8.98
C LEU A 357 -16.51 -5.73 8.96
N SER A 358 -16.71 -5.13 7.78
CA SER A 358 -17.49 -3.90 7.65
C SER A 358 -18.92 -4.07 8.18
N ALA A 359 -19.61 -5.18 7.86
CA ALA A 359 -20.93 -5.46 8.40
C ALA A 359 -20.91 -5.68 9.92
N ALA A 360 -19.91 -6.39 10.45
CA ALA A 360 -19.75 -6.58 11.88
C ALA A 360 -19.53 -5.25 12.61
N PHE A 361 -18.63 -4.38 12.12
CA PHE A 361 -18.39 -3.07 12.71
C PHE A 361 -19.60 -2.15 12.61
N CYS A 362 -20.36 -2.21 11.51
CA CYS A 362 -21.66 -1.53 11.42
C CYS A 362 -22.61 -1.96 12.53
N ARG A 363 -22.72 -3.27 12.79
CA ARG A 363 -23.58 -3.79 13.87
C ARG A 363 -23.07 -3.40 15.26
N ILE A 364 -21.78 -3.52 15.51
CA ILE A 364 -21.15 -3.20 16.80
C ILE A 364 -21.35 -1.71 17.13
N LEU A 365 -20.99 -0.82 16.20
CA LEU A 365 -21.11 0.63 16.43
C LEU A 365 -22.56 1.07 16.65
N LEU A 366 -23.52 0.44 15.95
CA LEU A 366 -24.93 0.65 16.22
C LEU A 366 -25.33 0.19 17.63
N GLN A 367 -24.87 -0.98 18.06
CA GLN A 367 -25.14 -1.52 19.40
C GLN A 367 -24.49 -0.68 20.51
N ASP A 368 -23.36 -0.04 20.21
CA ASP A 368 -22.68 0.92 21.07
C ASP A 368 -23.37 2.32 21.08
N GLY A 369 -24.44 2.49 20.30
CA GLY A 369 -25.29 3.68 20.33
C GLY A 369 -24.99 4.74 19.27
N TYR A 370 -24.07 4.48 18.32
CA TYR A 370 -23.76 5.42 17.24
C TYR A 370 -24.73 5.30 16.08
N ARG A 371 -25.08 6.42 15.45
CA ARG A 371 -25.68 6.40 14.11
C ARG A 371 -24.56 6.10 13.12
N VAL A 372 -24.69 5.00 12.40
CA VAL A 372 -23.65 4.50 11.49
C VAL A 372 -24.21 4.27 10.09
N ALA A 373 -23.41 4.59 9.07
CA ALA A 373 -23.70 4.22 7.68
C ALA A 373 -22.51 3.47 7.05
N PRO A 374 -22.79 2.42 6.26
CA PRO A 374 -21.77 1.77 5.47
C PRO A 374 -21.54 2.52 4.17
N PHE A 375 -20.33 2.36 3.60
CA PHE A 375 -20.00 2.97 2.33
C PHE A 375 -18.98 2.13 1.54
N LYS A 376 -19.26 1.87 0.26
CA LYS A 376 -18.29 1.31 -0.69
C LYS A 376 -18.36 2.10 -1.98
N ALA A 377 -17.33 2.91 -2.23
CA ALA A 377 -17.26 3.83 -3.37
C ALA A 377 -17.59 3.16 -4.71
N GLN A 378 -17.03 1.97 -4.92
CA GLN A 378 -17.30 1.15 -6.10
C GLN A 378 -17.35 -0.32 -5.71
N ASN A 379 -18.38 -1.02 -6.17
CA ASN A 379 -18.44 -2.47 -6.11
C ASN A 379 -18.41 -3.04 -7.53
N MET A 380 -17.89 -4.26 -7.69
CA MET A 380 -17.97 -5.06 -8.91
C MET A 380 -18.58 -6.40 -8.55
N SER A 381 -19.86 -6.59 -8.90
CA SER A 381 -20.61 -7.81 -8.57
C SER A 381 -21.81 -7.99 -9.49
N LEU A 382 -22.11 -9.24 -9.83
CA LEU A 382 -23.35 -9.61 -10.52
C LEU A 382 -24.55 -9.68 -9.57
N ASN A 383 -24.28 -9.80 -8.27
CA ASN A 383 -25.29 -9.89 -7.21
C ASN A 383 -25.69 -8.50 -6.72
N SER A 384 -26.78 -7.99 -7.29
CA SER A 384 -27.38 -6.71 -6.92
C SER A 384 -28.75 -6.88 -6.25
N HIS A 385 -29.17 -5.84 -5.55
CA HIS A 385 -30.49 -5.67 -4.97
C HIS A 385 -31.12 -4.40 -5.53
N VAL A 386 -32.44 -4.40 -5.68
CA VAL A 386 -33.22 -3.23 -6.06
C VAL A 386 -33.77 -2.60 -4.79
N THR A 387 -33.38 -1.37 -4.50
CA THR A 387 -33.87 -0.60 -3.35
C THR A 387 -35.36 -0.27 -3.52
N ARG A 388 -36.02 0.15 -2.44
CA ARG A 388 -37.44 0.58 -2.48
C ARG A 388 -37.70 1.72 -3.47
N THR A 389 -36.68 2.51 -3.79
CA THR A 389 -36.76 3.60 -4.78
C THR A 389 -36.47 3.14 -6.22
N GLY A 390 -36.35 1.82 -6.45
CA GLY A 390 -36.07 1.22 -7.76
C GLY A 390 -34.62 1.32 -8.21
N GLY A 391 -33.68 1.68 -7.34
CA GLY A 391 -32.26 1.81 -7.67
C GLY A 391 -31.47 0.54 -7.38
N GLU A 392 -30.43 0.27 -8.16
CA GLU A 392 -29.62 -0.94 -8.00
C GLU A 392 -28.38 -0.72 -7.11
N MET A 393 -28.09 -1.65 -6.19
CA MET A 393 -26.87 -1.64 -5.37
C MET A 393 -26.35 -3.06 -5.09
N GLY A 394 -25.08 -3.23 -4.76
CA GLY A 394 -24.49 -4.55 -4.48
C GLY A 394 -25.06 -5.22 -3.21
N ARG A 395 -25.23 -6.55 -3.23
CA ARG A 395 -25.77 -7.33 -2.09
C ARG A 395 -24.93 -7.21 -0.82
N ALA A 396 -23.60 -7.16 -0.93
CA ALA A 396 -22.73 -6.96 0.24
C ALA A 396 -23.05 -5.66 1.00
N GLN A 397 -23.32 -4.57 0.29
CA GLN A 397 -23.68 -3.29 0.91
C GLN A 397 -25.11 -3.29 1.47
N VAL A 398 -26.01 -4.11 0.92
CA VAL A 398 -27.33 -4.35 1.51
C VAL A 398 -27.20 -5.02 2.87
N VAL A 399 -26.37 -6.05 2.98
CA VAL A 399 -26.08 -6.72 4.26
C VAL A 399 -25.50 -5.73 5.26
N GLN A 400 -24.59 -4.85 4.82
CA GLN A 400 -24.04 -3.79 5.68
C GLN A 400 -25.10 -2.77 6.11
N ALA A 401 -26.02 -2.37 5.22
CA ALA A 401 -27.13 -1.48 5.55
C ALA A 401 -28.06 -2.10 6.60
N GLN A 402 -28.37 -3.39 6.44
CA GLN A 402 -29.14 -4.19 7.40
C GLN A 402 -28.41 -4.34 8.74
N ALA A 403 -27.07 -4.46 8.73
CA ALA A 403 -26.26 -4.43 9.94
C ALA A 403 -26.41 -3.10 10.70
N CYS A 404 -26.53 -1.98 9.99
CA CYS A 404 -26.90 -0.68 10.56
C CYS A 404 -28.38 -0.52 10.93
N ARG A 405 -29.25 -1.51 10.64
CA ARG A 405 -30.73 -1.38 10.68
C ARG A 405 -31.26 -0.18 9.87
N ARG A 406 -30.63 0.10 8.72
CA ARG A 406 -31.08 1.12 7.77
C ARG A 406 -31.62 0.46 6.52
N ASP A 407 -32.58 1.13 5.89
CA ASP A 407 -33.03 0.73 4.56
C ASP A 407 -31.85 0.82 3.57
N PRO A 408 -31.73 -0.14 2.62
CA PRO A 408 -30.72 -0.06 1.58
C PRO A 408 -30.85 1.21 0.74
N ASP A 409 -29.78 1.99 0.68
CA ASP A 409 -29.70 3.28 -0.01
C ASP A 409 -28.54 3.24 -1.02
N VAL A 410 -28.82 3.61 -2.27
CA VAL A 410 -27.82 3.60 -3.36
C VAL A 410 -26.64 4.53 -3.08
N ARG A 411 -26.77 5.53 -2.19
CA ARG A 411 -25.64 6.34 -1.73
C ARG A 411 -24.58 5.52 -1.01
N MET A 412 -24.93 4.39 -0.40
CA MET A 412 -23.99 3.49 0.29
C MET A 412 -23.12 2.71 -0.71
N ASN A 413 -23.56 2.59 -1.96
CA ASN A 413 -22.81 2.01 -3.06
C ASN A 413 -23.05 2.80 -4.36
N PRO A 414 -22.44 3.99 -4.50
CA PRO A 414 -22.79 4.93 -5.57
C PRO A 414 -22.35 4.48 -6.96
N VAL A 415 -21.37 3.57 -7.06
CA VAL A 415 -20.93 2.98 -8.33
C VAL A 415 -20.96 1.45 -8.22
N LEU A 416 -21.66 0.80 -9.14
CA LEU A 416 -21.72 -0.64 -9.26
C LEU A 416 -21.33 -1.05 -10.68
N LEU A 417 -20.35 -1.94 -10.79
CA LEU A 417 -19.90 -2.54 -12.04
C LEU A 417 -20.47 -3.95 -12.14
N LYS A 418 -21.18 -4.23 -13.23
CA LYS A 418 -21.69 -5.57 -13.54
C LYS A 418 -20.94 -6.12 -14.74
N PRO A 419 -20.03 -7.10 -14.55
CA PRO A 419 -19.28 -7.69 -15.66
C PRO A 419 -20.25 -8.24 -16.72
N SER A 420 -20.01 -7.90 -17.99
CA SER A 420 -20.79 -8.43 -19.12
C SER A 420 -19.93 -9.27 -20.07
N SER A 421 -18.61 -9.09 -20.04
CA SER A 421 -17.60 -9.88 -20.76
C SER A 421 -16.26 -9.81 -20.02
N ASP A 422 -15.23 -10.47 -20.54
CA ASP A 422 -13.87 -10.42 -19.98
C ASP A 422 -13.27 -9.01 -19.94
N THR A 423 -13.72 -8.12 -20.83
CA THR A 423 -13.18 -6.75 -21.00
C THR A 423 -14.21 -5.64 -20.82
N GLY A 424 -15.49 -5.98 -20.60
CA GLY A 424 -16.59 -5.04 -20.55
C GLY A 424 -17.50 -5.23 -19.34
N ALA A 425 -18.04 -4.12 -18.84
CA ALA A 425 -19.01 -4.11 -17.74
C ALA A 425 -20.12 -3.08 -17.97
N GLN A 426 -21.32 -3.43 -17.54
CA GLN A 426 -22.40 -2.46 -17.35
C GLN A 426 -22.10 -1.59 -16.13
N ILE A 427 -22.10 -0.28 -16.34
CA ILE A 427 -21.81 0.72 -15.31
C ILE A 427 -23.14 1.25 -14.77
N ILE A 428 -23.32 1.15 -13.46
CA ILE A 428 -24.48 1.68 -12.73
C ILE A 428 -23.97 2.77 -11.79
N VAL A 429 -24.59 3.95 -11.85
CA VAL A 429 -24.25 5.11 -11.01
C VAL A 429 -25.51 5.58 -10.30
N MET A 430 -25.44 5.70 -8.97
CA MET A 430 -26.59 6.06 -8.12
C MET A 430 -27.82 5.19 -8.40
N GLY A 431 -27.58 3.89 -8.59
CA GLY A 431 -28.60 2.89 -8.85
C GLY A 431 -29.24 2.89 -10.23
N LYS A 432 -28.71 3.67 -11.20
CA LYS A 432 -29.21 3.70 -12.57
C LYS A 432 -28.13 3.29 -13.57
N PRO A 433 -28.45 2.46 -14.59
CA PRO A 433 -27.50 2.12 -15.64
C PRO A 433 -27.14 3.37 -16.45
N VAL A 434 -25.84 3.59 -16.67
CA VAL A 434 -25.32 4.72 -17.47
C VAL A 434 -24.69 4.27 -18.79
N GLY A 435 -24.50 2.97 -18.97
CA GLY A 435 -24.00 2.37 -20.22
C GLY A 435 -23.14 1.13 -19.97
N ASN A 436 -22.83 0.41 -21.05
CA ASN A 436 -21.82 -0.64 -21.07
C ASN A 436 -20.50 -0.02 -21.53
N MET A 437 -19.43 -0.27 -20.78
CA MET A 437 -18.11 0.31 -21.03
C MET A 437 -17.05 -0.79 -20.99
N ASP A 438 -16.07 -0.68 -21.89
CA ASP A 438 -14.82 -1.39 -21.75
C ASP A 438 -13.92 -0.70 -20.70
N VAL A 439 -12.74 -1.29 -20.46
CA VAL A 439 -11.77 -0.77 -19.47
C VAL A 439 -11.36 0.68 -19.77
N ASP A 440 -11.04 1.01 -21.01
CA ASP A 440 -10.55 2.34 -21.40
C ASP A 440 -11.65 3.40 -21.32
N ALA A 441 -12.84 3.08 -21.80
CA ALA A 441 -14.02 3.94 -21.67
C ALA A 441 -14.34 4.20 -20.20
N TYR A 442 -14.23 3.17 -19.34
CA TYR A 442 -14.45 3.35 -17.91
C TYR A 442 -13.37 4.21 -17.25
N ILE A 443 -12.09 4.05 -17.61
CA ILE A 443 -11.01 4.93 -17.13
C ILE A 443 -11.30 6.40 -17.47
N GLN A 444 -11.80 6.68 -18.68
CA GLN A 444 -12.20 8.03 -19.08
C GLN A 444 -13.43 8.55 -18.31
N TYR A 445 -14.32 7.65 -17.89
CA TYR A 445 -15.53 7.95 -17.13
C TYR A 445 -15.28 8.15 -15.62
N LYS A 446 -14.21 7.56 -15.05
CA LYS A 446 -13.86 7.63 -13.61
C LYS A 446 -13.95 9.02 -12.97
N PRO A 447 -13.57 10.15 -13.62
CA PRO A 447 -13.76 11.47 -13.03
C PRO A 447 -15.22 11.83 -12.72
N LYS A 448 -16.18 11.39 -13.56
CA LYS A 448 -17.61 11.57 -13.31
C LYS A 448 -18.09 10.64 -12.19
N ALA A 449 -17.64 9.38 -12.21
CA ALA A 449 -17.93 8.42 -11.15
C ALA A 449 -17.43 8.92 -9.78
N LEU A 450 -16.21 9.46 -9.71
CA LEU A 450 -15.62 10.04 -8.50
C LEU A 450 -16.45 11.22 -7.96
N GLN A 451 -17.02 12.05 -8.83
CA GLN A 451 -17.92 13.13 -8.39
C GLN A 451 -19.19 12.58 -7.72
N ALA A 452 -19.78 11.53 -8.29
CA ALA A 452 -20.94 10.85 -7.70
C ALA A 452 -20.57 10.20 -6.35
N VAL A 453 -19.42 9.51 -6.27
CA VAL A 453 -18.88 8.91 -5.04
C VAL A 453 -18.77 9.96 -3.93
N ARG A 454 -18.11 11.09 -4.20
CA ARG A 454 -17.90 12.16 -3.23
C ARG A 454 -19.22 12.76 -2.75
N SER A 455 -20.11 13.07 -3.68
CA SER A 455 -21.43 13.64 -3.35
C SER A 455 -22.27 12.69 -2.49
N ALA A 456 -22.22 11.39 -2.79
CA ALA A 456 -22.92 10.37 -1.99
C ALA A 456 -22.31 10.23 -0.59
N TYR A 457 -20.98 10.24 -0.48
CA TYR A 457 -20.28 10.18 0.80
C TYR A 457 -20.59 11.41 1.67
N ASP A 458 -20.49 12.62 1.11
CA ASP A 458 -20.73 13.86 1.85
C ASP A 458 -22.18 13.92 2.37
N ALA A 459 -23.15 13.51 1.52
CA ALA A 459 -24.55 13.45 1.92
C ALA A 459 -24.77 12.44 3.06
N LEU A 460 -24.27 11.21 2.93
CA LEU A 460 -24.43 10.19 3.97
C LEU A 460 -23.72 10.55 5.28
N SER A 461 -22.47 11.01 5.18
CA SER A 461 -21.68 11.36 6.37
C SER A 461 -22.32 12.50 7.15
N SER A 462 -23.02 13.43 6.51
CA SER A 462 -23.76 14.50 7.20
C SER A 462 -24.93 14.01 8.08
N GLU A 463 -25.38 12.77 7.90
CA GLU A 463 -26.55 12.21 8.59
C GLU A 463 -26.19 11.26 9.75
N VAL A 464 -24.90 10.95 9.95
CA VAL A 464 -24.44 9.91 10.88
C VAL A 464 -23.28 10.38 11.75
N ASP A 465 -23.02 9.63 12.82
CA ASP A 465 -21.93 9.92 13.76
C ASP A 465 -20.62 9.25 13.33
N VAL A 466 -20.71 8.16 12.56
CA VAL A 466 -19.53 7.41 12.10
C VAL A 466 -19.77 6.74 10.74
N MET A 467 -18.74 6.72 9.90
CA MET A 467 -18.75 6.03 8.61
C MET A 467 -17.93 4.74 8.67
N VAL A 468 -18.48 3.64 8.17
CA VAL A 468 -17.75 2.38 7.99
C VAL A 468 -17.55 2.14 6.49
N ILE A 469 -16.32 2.24 6.04
CA ILE A 469 -15.97 2.20 4.62
C ILE A 469 -15.36 0.84 4.27
N GLU A 470 -15.79 0.26 3.17
CA GLU A 470 -15.18 -0.93 2.59
C GLU A 470 -14.38 -0.57 1.34
N GLY A 471 -13.11 -1.01 1.29
CA GLY A 471 -12.27 -0.94 0.08
C GLY A 471 -12.60 -2.03 -0.94
N ALA A 472 -11.92 -1.99 -2.08
CA ALA A 472 -12.05 -2.98 -3.13
C ALA A 472 -10.69 -3.62 -3.46
N GLY A 473 -10.64 -4.96 -3.53
CA GLY A 473 -9.38 -5.67 -3.78
C GLY A 473 -8.30 -5.35 -2.73
N SER A 474 -7.08 -5.13 -3.22
CA SER A 474 -5.90 -4.70 -2.45
C SER A 474 -5.47 -3.28 -2.79
N PRO A 475 -5.07 -2.45 -1.81
CA PRO A 475 -4.47 -1.14 -2.08
C PRO A 475 -3.03 -1.25 -2.63
N GLY A 476 -2.46 -2.46 -2.61
CA GLY A 476 -1.14 -2.77 -3.15
C GLY A 476 -1.09 -3.00 -4.66
N GLU A 477 -2.22 -2.91 -5.37
CA GLU A 477 -2.29 -3.06 -6.84
C GLU A 477 -1.69 -1.82 -7.54
N VAL A 478 -0.35 -1.79 -7.62
CA VAL A 478 0.42 -0.63 -8.09
C VAL A 478 0.03 -0.15 -9.49
N ASN A 479 -0.45 -1.05 -10.35
CA ASN A 479 -0.94 -0.76 -11.69
C ASN A 479 -2.27 0.02 -11.71
N LEU A 480 -3.07 -0.05 -10.63
CA LEU A 480 -4.38 0.60 -10.55
C LEU A 480 -4.37 1.93 -9.81
N LYS A 481 -3.27 2.25 -9.10
CA LYS A 481 -3.14 3.42 -8.22
C LYS A 481 -3.44 4.76 -8.89
N HIS A 482 -2.97 4.98 -10.12
CA HIS A 482 -3.16 6.25 -10.83
C HIS A 482 -4.64 6.60 -11.08
N HIS A 483 -5.52 5.59 -11.05
CA HIS A 483 -6.94 5.74 -11.29
C HIS A 483 -7.77 5.21 -10.12
N ASP A 484 -7.20 5.18 -8.91
CA ASP A 484 -7.90 4.74 -7.71
C ASP A 484 -9.02 5.71 -7.34
N ILE A 485 -10.21 5.15 -7.08
CA ILE A 485 -11.36 5.87 -6.50
C ILE A 485 -11.97 5.08 -5.33
N VAL A 486 -11.36 3.94 -4.96
CA VAL A 486 -11.98 2.89 -4.13
C VAL A 486 -11.18 2.58 -2.86
N ASN A 487 -9.87 2.81 -2.85
CA ASN A 487 -8.98 2.49 -1.74
C ASN A 487 -8.37 3.76 -1.13
N MET A 488 -7.08 4.02 -1.34
CA MET A 488 -6.35 5.09 -0.65
C MET A 488 -6.82 6.48 -1.07
N ALA A 489 -7.27 6.66 -2.32
CA ALA A 489 -7.88 7.92 -2.75
C ALA A 489 -9.20 8.22 -2.01
N MET A 490 -9.97 7.16 -1.70
CA MET A 490 -11.20 7.29 -0.91
C MET A 490 -10.88 7.48 0.58
N ALA A 491 -9.87 6.79 1.10
CA ALA A 491 -9.39 6.94 2.48
C ALA A 491 -8.93 8.38 2.76
N ASP A 492 -8.14 8.99 1.86
CA ASP A 492 -7.72 10.39 1.99
C ASP A 492 -8.90 11.35 1.94
N TYR A 493 -9.85 11.12 1.02
CA TYR A 493 -11.06 11.95 0.91
C TYR A 493 -11.90 11.92 2.19
N ALA A 494 -12.12 10.72 2.74
CA ALA A 494 -12.89 10.50 3.95
C ALA A 494 -12.11 10.81 5.24
N ARG A 495 -10.79 11.07 5.16
CA ARG A 495 -9.86 11.08 6.31
C ARG A 495 -9.99 9.82 7.17
N ALA A 496 -10.21 8.68 6.52
CA ALA A 496 -10.49 7.42 7.20
C ALA A 496 -9.22 6.78 7.74
N GLN A 497 -9.32 6.22 8.95
CA GLN A 497 -8.31 5.33 9.50
C GLN A 497 -8.44 3.96 8.85
N VAL A 498 -7.39 3.50 8.16
CA VAL A 498 -7.41 2.26 7.37
C VAL A 498 -6.94 1.09 8.23
N LEU A 499 -7.77 0.05 8.30
CA LEU A 499 -7.43 -1.26 8.83
C LEU A 499 -7.21 -2.23 7.66
N LEU A 500 -5.99 -2.77 7.56
CA LEU A 500 -5.64 -3.73 6.52
C LEU A 500 -5.95 -5.17 7.00
N VAL A 501 -6.88 -5.81 6.31
CA VAL A 501 -7.40 -7.14 6.62
C VAL A 501 -6.64 -8.20 5.83
N GLY A 502 -6.14 -9.21 6.52
CA GLY A 502 -5.44 -10.34 5.92
C GLY A 502 -6.11 -11.67 6.23
N ASP A 503 -6.27 -12.52 5.22
CA ASP A 503 -6.79 -13.88 5.38
C ASP A 503 -5.65 -14.85 5.71
N ILE A 504 -5.63 -15.37 6.94
CA ILE A 504 -4.59 -16.31 7.36
C ILE A 504 -4.83 -17.74 6.87
N ASP A 505 -6.07 -18.11 6.52
CA ASP A 505 -6.43 -19.45 6.04
C ASP A 505 -5.77 -19.75 4.68
N ARG A 506 -5.52 -18.70 3.88
CA ARG A 506 -4.76 -18.78 2.61
C ARG A 506 -3.24 -18.87 2.78
N GLY A 507 -2.73 -18.66 3.99
CA GLY A 507 -1.30 -18.56 4.27
C GLY A 507 -0.66 -17.24 3.80
N GLY A 508 0.57 -16.98 4.27
CA GLY A 508 1.37 -15.82 3.83
C GLY A 508 0.89 -14.44 4.35
N VAL A 509 -0.05 -14.39 5.29
CA VAL A 509 -0.70 -13.14 5.73
C VAL A 509 0.28 -12.07 6.21
N PHE A 510 1.31 -12.44 6.97
CA PHE A 510 2.30 -11.51 7.52
C PHE A 510 3.18 -10.89 6.42
N ALA A 511 3.59 -11.71 5.44
CA ALA A 511 4.32 -11.22 4.27
C ALA A 511 3.43 -10.29 3.42
N ALA A 512 2.14 -10.61 3.29
CA ALA A 512 1.19 -9.77 2.57
C ALA A 512 1.00 -8.41 3.26
N PHE A 513 0.97 -8.34 4.60
CA PHE A 513 0.92 -7.06 5.31
C PHE A 513 2.17 -6.20 5.08
N VAL A 514 3.36 -6.79 5.25
CA VAL A 514 4.63 -6.08 5.03
C VAL A 514 4.74 -5.63 3.58
N GLY A 515 4.49 -6.53 2.62
CA GLY A 515 4.56 -6.24 1.19
C GLY A 515 3.54 -5.19 0.74
N THR A 516 2.31 -5.22 1.26
CA THR A 516 1.30 -4.21 0.94
C THR A 516 1.75 -2.83 1.41
N LEU A 517 2.24 -2.70 2.65
CA LEU A 517 2.73 -1.41 3.15
C LEU A 517 3.96 -0.90 2.39
N GLU A 518 4.83 -1.80 1.94
CA GLU A 518 6.04 -1.41 1.24
C GLU A 518 5.77 -0.77 -0.13
N VAL A 519 4.69 -1.16 -0.79
CA VAL A 519 4.28 -0.56 -2.07
C VAL A 519 3.41 0.70 -1.90
N LEU A 520 3.06 1.08 -0.66
CA LEU A 520 2.32 2.31 -0.36
C LEU A 520 3.26 3.53 -0.28
N ALA A 521 2.81 4.65 -0.82
CA ALA A 521 3.45 5.95 -0.64
C ALA A 521 3.35 6.40 0.82
N GLU A 522 4.24 7.29 1.26
CA GLU A 522 4.28 7.73 2.67
C GLU A 522 2.94 8.30 3.18
N TRP A 523 2.24 9.09 2.35
CA TRP A 523 0.91 9.62 2.70
C TRP A 523 -0.16 8.53 2.81
N GLU A 524 -0.04 7.47 2.02
CA GLU A 524 -0.94 6.30 2.10
C GLU A 524 -0.65 5.51 3.38
N ARG A 525 0.63 5.26 3.66
CA ARG A 525 1.08 4.57 4.89
C ARG A 525 0.61 5.30 6.14
N ALA A 526 0.61 6.64 6.13
CA ALA A 526 0.16 7.46 7.25
C ALA A 526 -1.35 7.32 7.57
N LEU A 527 -2.16 6.86 6.61
CA LEU A 527 -3.59 6.59 6.82
C LEU A 527 -3.84 5.17 7.37
N VAL A 528 -2.85 4.27 7.31
CA VAL A 528 -2.99 2.90 7.81
C VAL A 528 -2.78 2.89 9.33
N ALA A 529 -3.85 2.60 10.07
CA ALA A 529 -3.82 2.51 11.52
C ALA A 529 -3.21 1.18 12.01
N GLY A 530 -3.38 0.09 11.24
CA GLY A 530 -2.87 -1.23 11.62
C GLY A 530 -3.55 -2.38 10.89
N PHE A 531 -3.40 -3.59 11.44
CA PHE A 531 -3.81 -4.83 10.79
C PHE A 531 -4.92 -5.57 11.53
N VAL A 532 -5.70 -6.34 10.77
CA VAL A 532 -6.66 -7.33 11.29
C VAL A 532 -6.38 -8.66 10.62
N ILE A 533 -6.05 -9.68 11.42
CA ILE A 533 -5.91 -11.06 10.95
C ILE A 533 -7.29 -11.68 10.98
N ASN A 534 -7.74 -12.23 9.86
CA ASN A 534 -9.06 -12.84 9.73
C ASN A 534 -8.96 -14.34 9.43
N ARG A 535 -10.03 -15.09 9.73
CA ARG A 535 -10.19 -16.53 9.46
C ARG A 535 -9.18 -17.42 10.17
N PHE A 536 -8.80 -17.07 11.39
CA PHE A 536 -7.82 -17.84 12.14
C PHE A 536 -8.40 -19.14 12.73
N ARG A 537 -7.65 -20.23 12.62
CA ARG A 537 -7.95 -21.52 13.24
C ARG A 537 -6.85 -21.86 14.25
N GLY A 538 -7.24 -22.34 15.43
CA GLY A 538 -6.29 -22.84 16.43
C GLY A 538 -6.04 -21.87 17.59
N GLN A 539 -4.88 -22.02 18.24
CA GLN A 539 -4.55 -21.32 19.49
C GLN A 539 -3.89 -19.97 19.19
N ARG A 540 -4.50 -18.88 19.67
CA ARG A 540 -4.07 -17.50 19.37
C ARG A 540 -2.63 -17.20 19.79
N ALA A 541 -2.16 -17.77 20.90
CA ALA A 541 -0.80 -17.55 21.42
C ALA A 541 0.31 -17.95 20.42
N LEU A 542 0.01 -18.81 19.44
CA LEU A 542 0.96 -19.19 18.39
C LEU A 542 1.23 -18.06 17.38
N LEU A 543 0.44 -16.98 17.40
CA LEU A 543 0.60 -15.85 16.49
C LEU A 543 1.45 -14.71 17.07
N ASP A 544 1.75 -14.72 18.38
CA ASP A 544 2.33 -13.57 19.07
C ASP A 544 3.69 -13.18 18.47
N ASP A 545 4.60 -14.15 18.28
CA ASP A 545 5.91 -13.92 17.64
C ASP A 545 5.79 -13.32 16.23
N ALA A 546 4.79 -13.74 15.46
CA ALA A 546 4.58 -13.27 14.09
C ALA A 546 3.92 -11.88 14.05
N ILE A 547 3.04 -11.58 15.01
CA ILE A 547 2.47 -10.25 15.21
C ILE A 547 3.58 -9.26 15.61
N ASP A 548 4.46 -9.64 16.52
CA ASP A 548 5.60 -8.83 16.95
C ASP A 548 6.58 -8.61 15.80
N TYR A 549 6.82 -9.64 14.98
CA TYR A 549 7.62 -9.51 13.76
C TYR A 549 7.04 -8.44 12.83
N VAL A 550 5.73 -8.48 12.52
CA VAL A 550 5.11 -7.48 11.64
C VAL A 550 5.18 -6.09 12.26
N ARG A 551 4.95 -5.96 13.57
CA ARG A 551 5.06 -4.68 14.27
C ARG A 551 6.48 -4.09 14.17
N ALA A 552 7.51 -4.93 14.36
CA ALA A 552 8.90 -4.49 14.25
C ALA A 552 9.28 -4.03 12.82
N HIS A 553 8.68 -4.62 11.79
CA HIS A 553 8.96 -4.27 10.39
C HIS A 553 8.14 -3.08 9.87
N THR A 554 6.94 -2.90 10.39
CA THR A 554 5.97 -1.93 9.85
C THR A 554 5.77 -0.71 10.74
N GLY A 555 6.10 -0.83 12.03
CA GLY A 555 5.80 0.17 13.06
C GLY A 555 4.32 0.19 13.49
N LEU A 556 3.46 -0.64 12.89
CA LEU A 556 2.01 -0.60 13.11
C LEU A 556 1.52 -1.82 13.92
N PRO A 557 0.49 -1.63 14.77
CA PRO A 557 -0.06 -2.72 15.57
C PRO A 557 -0.96 -3.65 14.76
N THR A 558 -1.11 -4.88 15.24
CA THR A 558 -2.25 -5.75 14.88
C THR A 558 -3.33 -5.58 15.93
N PHE A 559 -4.50 -5.08 15.54
CA PHE A 559 -5.59 -4.77 16.46
C PHE A 559 -6.39 -6.00 16.90
N GLY A 560 -6.42 -7.05 16.07
CA GLY A 560 -7.21 -8.22 16.40
C GLY A 560 -7.00 -9.41 15.47
N VAL A 561 -7.35 -10.57 15.99
CA VAL A 561 -7.39 -11.84 15.27
C VAL A 561 -8.83 -12.36 15.34
N SER A 562 -9.52 -12.36 14.19
CA SER A 562 -10.87 -12.90 14.07
C SER A 562 -10.81 -14.41 13.82
N PRO A 563 -11.54 -15.22 14.61
CA PRO A 563 -11.58 -16.66 14.40
C PRO A 563 -12.25 -17.02 13.06
N TYR A 564 -11.98 -18.22 12.59
CA TYR A 564 -12.72 -18.83 11.50
C TYR A 564 -14.12 -19.20 11.99
N LEU A 565 -15.13 -18.45 11.54
CA LEU A 565 -16.53 -18.72 11.85
C LEU A 565 -17.12 -19.60 10.76
N GLN A 566 -17.52 -20.82 11.14
CA GLN A 566 -18.30 -21.70 10.28
C GLN A 566 -19.77 -21.24 10.27
N ALA A 567 -20.44 -21.37 9.13
CA ALA A 567 -21.89 -21.13 8.98
C ALA A 567 -22.36 -19.73 9.43
N LEU A 568 -21.73 -18.66 8.93
CA LEU A 568 -22.21 -17.29 9.13
C LEU A 568 -23.56 -17.01 8.45
N ASN A 569 -23.95 -17.85 7.48
CA ASN A 569 -25.20 -17.74 6.70
C ASN A 569 -25.43 -16.33 6.13
N LEU A 570 -24.34 -15.64 5.79
CA LEU A 570 -24.39 -14.34 5.10
C LEU A 570 -24.33 -14.58 3.59
N PRO A 571 -25.13 -13.85 2.79
CA PRO A 571 -25.09 -13.96 1.33
C PRO A 571 -23.69 -13.76 0.77
N GLU A 572 -23.29 -14.60 -0.17
CA GLU A 572 -21.99 -14.48 -0.81
C GLU A 572 -21.92 -13.26 -1.76
N GLU A 573 -20.76 -12.59 -1.76
CA GLU A 573 -20.53 -11.38 -2.57
C GLU A 573 -20.41 -11.67 -4.08
N ASP A 574 -19.95 -12.88 -4.45
CA ASP A 574 -19.68 -13.27 -5.84
C ASP A 574 -19.96 -14.76 -6.12
N SER A 575 -20.25 -15.12 -7.37
CA SER A 575 -20.63 -16.48 -7.81
C SER A 575 -19.47 -17.46 -7.95
N VAL A 576 -18.22 -16.96 -7.90
CA VAL A 576 -17.01 -17.79 -8.01
C VAL A 576 -16.93 -18.82 -6.89
N THR A 577 -17.46 -18.51 -5.70
CA THR A 577 -17.45 -19.42 -4.56
C THR A 577 -18.49 -20.53 -4.69
N PHE A 578 -19.67 -20.26 -5.26
CA PHE A 578 -20.68 -21.27 -5.66
C PHE A 578 -20.10 -22.35 -6.59
N LYS A 579 -19.20 -21.98 -7.51
CA LYS A 579 -18.52 -22.94 -8.41
C LYS A 579 -17.41 -23.74 -7.71
N SER A 580 -16.86 -23.24 -6.60
CA SER A 580 -15.75 -23.84 -5.85
C SER A 580 -16.16 -24.82 -4.76
N THR A 581 -17.44 -24.85 -4.40
CA THR A 581 -17.97 -25.84 -3.46
C THR A 581 -18.11 -27.20 -4.13
N ASP A 582 -17.04 -28.00 -4.08
CA ASP A 582 -17.16 -29.45 -3.99
C ASP A 582 -17.79 -29.77 -2.63
N ARG A 583 -19.11 -29.56 -2.51
CA ARG A 583 -19.90 -29.99 -1.36
C ARG A 583 -19.85 -31.51 -1.35
N VAL A 584 -18.94 -32.03 -0.53
CA VAL A 584 -18.85 -33.43 -0.16
C VAL A 584 -20.26 -33.94 0.10
N ALA A 585 -20.63 -34.97 -0.66
CA ALA A 585 -21.95 -35.58 -0.70
C ALA A 585 -22.54 -35.80 0.71
N ALA A 586 -23.39 -34.87 1.15
CA ALA A 586 -24.32 -35.18 2.23
C ALA A 586 -25.29 -36.23 1.68
N GLN A 587 -25.40 -37.37 2.38
CA GLN A 587 -26.39 -38.38 2.01
C GLN A 587 -27.78 -37.83 2.31
N ARG A 588 -28.62 -37.74 1.27
CA ARG A 588 -30.04 -37.37 1.38
C ARG A 588 -30.74 -38.30 2.39
N SER A 589 -31.48 -37.73 3.34
CA SER A 589 -32.45 -38.51 4.11
C SER A 589 -33.68 -38.81 3.24
N ALA A 590 -34.30 -39.98 3.41
CA ALA A 590 -35.48 -40.38 2.66
C ALA A 590 -36.65 -39.38 2.80
N ASP A 591 -36.66 -38.59 3.88
CA ASP A 591 -37.73 -37.69 4.25
C ASP A 591 -37.57 -36.26 3.68
N GLN A 592 -36.45 -35.97 3.00
CA GLN A 592 -36.18 -34.64 2.43
C GLN A 592 -36.71 -34.51 1.00
N VAL A 593 -37.20 -33.33 0.62
CA VAL A 593 -37.58 -32.98 -0.76
C VAL A 593 -36.31 -32.74 -1.59
N GLU A 594 -36.13 -33.46 -2.70
CA GLU A 594 -34.99 -33.26 -3.59
C GLU A 594 -35.26 -32.16 -4.61
N ILE A 595 -34.36 -31.19 -4.65
CA ILE A 595 -34.39 -30.12 -5.64
C ILE A 595 -33.10 -30.17 -6.44
N ALA A 596 -33.19 -30.48 -7.73
CA ALA A 596 -32.08 -30.39 -8.66
C ALA A 596 -31.96 -28.96 -9.21
N LEU A 597 -30.92 -28.25 -8.81
CA LEU A 597 -30.60 -26.91 -9.32
C LEU A 597 -29.64 -27.02 -10.51
N ILE A 598 -30.05 -26.56 -11.69
CA ILE A 598 -29.20 -26.61 -12.88
C ILE A 598 -28.12 -25.52 -12.83
N ASP A 599 -26.85 -25.90 -12.91
CA ASP A 599 -25.71 -24.99 -12.93
C ASP A 599 -25.49 -24.43 -14.35
N LEU A 600 -26.16 -23.32 -14.66
CA LEU A 600 -26.02 -22.67 -15.95
C LEU A 600 -24.65 -21.96 -16.08
N PRO A 601 -24.00 -22.00 -17.25
CA PRO A 601 -22.70 -21.33 -17.47
C PRO A 601 -22.70 -19.85 -17.07
N HIS A 602 -23.79 -19.13 -17.39
CA HIS A 602 -24.00 -17.71 -17.09
C HIS A 602 -25.09 -17.50 -16.02
N ILE A 603 -25.16 -18.39 -15.02
CA ILE A 603 -26.13 -18.31 -13.91
C ILE A 603 -26.19 -16.91 -13.27
N ALA A 604 -27.41 -16.45 -13.00
CA ALA A 604 -27.73 -15.23 -12.28
C ALA A 604 -28.63 -15.54 -11.08
N ASN A 605 -28.64 -14.66 -10.09
CA ASN A 605 -29.48 -14.75 -8.88
C ASN A 605 -29.35 -16.08 -8.12
N PHE A 606 -28.16 -16.68 -8.08
CA PHE A 606 -27.93 -17.94 -7.35
C PHE A 606 -28.26 -17.86 -5.85
N THR A 607 -28.25 -16.65 -5.28
CA THR A 607 -28.64 -16.39 -3.88
C THR A 607 -30.14 -16.57 -3.61
N ASP A 608 -30.99 -16.65 -4.66
CA ASP A 608 -32.42 -16.95 -4.50
C ASP A 608 -32.64 -18.36 -3.90
N PHE A 609 -31.63 -19.23 -3.97
CA PHE A 609 -31.67 -20.60 -3.46
C PHE A 609 -31.16 -20.75 -2.02
N ASP A 610 -30.50 -19.72 -1.47
CA ASP A 610 -29.93 -19.75 -0.12
C ASP A 610 -31.01 -20.10 0.93
N ALA A 611 -32.24 -19.60 0.75
CA ALA A 611 -33.37 -19.91 1.62
C ALA A 611 -33.72 -21.40 1.62
N LEU A 612 -33.68 -22.06 0.45
CA LEU A 612 -33.96 -23.50 0.34
C LEU A 612 -32.84 -24.34 0.97
N GLU A 613 -31.59 -23.86 0.97
CA GLU A 613 -30.50 -24.55 1.64
C GLU A 613 -30.59 -24.51 3.17
N LEU A 614 -31.31 -23.51 3.71
CA LEU A 614 -31.52 -23.36 5.14
C LEU A 614 -32.66 -24.23 5.68
N GLU A 615 -33.53 -24.74 4.81
CA GLU A 615 -34.66 -25.58 5.19
C GLU A 615 -34.19 -27.02 5.48
N PRO A 616 -34.40 -27.55 6.69
CA PRO A 616 -33.83 -28.85 7.10
C PRO A 616 -34.44 -30.05 6.35
N ASP A 617 -35.65 -29.90 5.82
CA ASP A 617 -36.38 -30.89 5.05
C ASP A 617 -36.16 -30.77 3.53
N VAL A 618 -35.24 -29.90 3.08
CA VAL A 618 -34.89 -29.74 1.66
C VAL A 618 -33.47 -30.23 1.39
N PHE A 619 -33.31 -31.00 0.31
CA PHE A 619 -32.02 -31.41 -0.21
C PHE A 619 -31.78 -30.77 -1.58
N LEU A 620 -30.98 -29.70 -1.61
CA LEU A 620 -30.62 -28.99 -2.83
C LEU A 620 -29.35 -29.60 -3.45
N ARG A 621 -29.45 -30.08 -4.69
CA ARG A 621 -28.33 -30.69 -5.42
C ARG A 621 -28.04 -29.94 -6.71
N ILE A 622 -26.80 -29.52 -6.87
CA ILE A 622 -26.33 -28.84 -8.07
C ILE A 622 -26.08 -29.86 -9.19
N VAL A 623 -26.64 -29.62 -10.37
CA VAL A 623 -26.56 -30.50 -11.55
C VAL A 623 -25.86 -29.78 -12.69
N ARG A 624 -24.72 -30.34 -13.13
CA ARG A 624 -23.89 -29.82 -14.23
C ARG A 624 -23.97 -30.64 -15.51
N ASP A 625 -24.45 -31.88 -15.42
CA ASP A 625 -24.55 -32.79 -16.56
C ASP A 625 -25.85 -33.61 -16.52
N ALA A 626 -26.31 -34.04 -17.69
CA ALA A 626 -27.57 -34.75 -17.86
C ALA A 626 -27.61 -36.12 -17.15
N ARG A 627 -26.47 -36.78 -16.95
CA ARG A 627 -26.41 -38.07 -16.24
C ARG A 627 -26.61 -37.88 -14.74
N GLY A 628 -26.20 -36.71 -14.23
CA GLY A 628 -26.37 -36.32 -12.86
C GLY A 628 -27.79 -35.90 -12.49
N ILE A 629 -28.73 -35.69 -13.41
CA ILE A 629 -30.03 -35.09 -13.06
C ILE A 629 -30.90 -36.00 -12.17
N GLY A 630 -30.89 -37.32 -12.40
CA GLY A 630 -31.66 -38.30 -11.61
C GLY A 630 -33.19 -38.14 -11.76
N SER A 631 -33.92 -38.44 -10.68
CA SER A 631 -35.39 -38.31 -10.60
C SER A 631 -35.78 -37.48 -9.37
N PRO A 632 -35.47 -36.18 -9.36
CA PRO A 632 -35.74 -35.31 -8.22
C PRO A 632 -37.23 -34.99 -8.11
N ASP A 633 -37.64 -34.50 -6.94
CA ASP A 633 -39.01 -34.01 -6.70
C ASP A 633 -39.26 -32.69 -7.46
N ALA A 634 -38.23 -31.85 -7.57
CA ALA A 634 -38.24 -30.65 -8.41
C ALA A 634 -36.93 -30.40 -9.16
N VAL A 635 -37.03 -29.72 -10.31
CA VAL A 635 -35.89 -29.16 -11.05
C VAL A 635 -36.05 -27.65 -11.13
N ILE A 636 -35.00 -26.92 -10.76
CA ILE A 636 -34.95 -25.47 -10.88
C ILE A 636 -33.99 -25.08 -12.00
N LEU A 637 -34.52 -24.33 -12.97
CA LEU A 637 -33.77 -23.54 -13.94
C LEU A 637 -33.60 -22.12 -13.38
N PRO A 638 -32.38 -21.72 -12.98
CA PRO A 638 -32.13 -20.41 -12.41
C PRO A 638 -32.13 -19.30 -13.47
N GLY A 639 -31.93 -18.06 -13.03
CA GLY A 639 -31.70 -16.94 -13.95
C GLY A 639 -30.41 -17.12 -14.74
N SER A 640 -30.32 -16.43 -15.89
CA SER A 640 -29.15 -16.36 -16.77
C SER A 640 -28.89 -14.91 -17.19
N LYS A 641 -27.61 -14.57 -17.45
CA LYS A 641 -27.19 -13.32 -18.11
C LYS A 641 -27.01 -13.45 -19.62
N ASN A 642 -27.11 -14.66 -20.15
CA ASN A 642 -27.01 -14.96 -21.58
C ASN A 642 -27.98 -16.09 -21.89
N VAL A 643 -29.26 -15.74 -21.99
CA VAL A 643 -30.34 -16.71 -22.18
C VAL A 643 -30.14 -17.55 -23.44
N PRO A 644 -29.81 -16.96 -24.61
CA PRO A 644 -29.56 -17.75 -25.81
C PRO A 644 -28.38 -18.72 -25.67
N GLY A 645 -27.28 -18.26 -25.06
CA GLY A 645 -26.08 -19.06 -24.83
C GLY A 645 -26.33 -20.23 -23.89
N ASP A 646 -27.02 -19.99 -22.78
CA ASP A 646 -27.34 -21.04 -21.80
C ASP A 646 -28.39 -22.02 -22.32
N LEU A 647 -29.38 -21.57 -23.10
CA LEU A 647 -30.32 -22.45 -23.79
C LEU A 647 -29.60 -23.36 -24.81
N ALA A 648 -28.68 -22.80 -25.59
CA ALA A 648 -27.86 -23.58 -26.52
C ALA A 648 -26.98 -24.60 -25.78
N TRP A 649 -26.43 -24.22 -24.62
CA TRP A 649 -25.65 -25.10 -23.76
C TRP A 649 -26.49 -26.24 -23.17
N LEU A 650 -27.71 -25.97 -22.70
CA LEU A 650 -28.62 -27.00 -22.18
C LEU A 650 -28.93 -28.07 -23.24
N ARG A 651 -29.14 -27.66 -24.49
CA ARG A 651 -29.32 -28.58 -25.63
C ARG A 651 -28.04 -29.35 -25.94
N LYS A 652 -26.90 -28.65 -26.02
CA LYS A 652 -25.60 -29.28 -26.33
C LYS A 652 -25.21 -30.34 -25.30
N THR A 653 -25.57 -30.15 -24.03
CA THR A 653 -25.25 -31.07 -22.93
C THR A 653 -26.28 -32.18 -22.72
N GLY A 654 -27.41 -32.15 -23.43
CA GLY A 654 -28.52 -33.10 -23.25
C GLY A 654 -29.40 -32.82 -22.02
N LEU A 655 -29.14 -31.73 -21.29
CA LEU A 655 -29.93 -31.34 -20.11
C LEU A 655 -31.34 -30.87 -20.51
N ALA A 656 -31.49 -30.22 -21.66
CA ALA A 656 -32.81 -29.80 -22.16
C ALA A 656 -33.75 -31.01 -22.35
N GLU A 657 -33.26 -32.07 -22.99
CA GLU A 657 -34.02 -33.30 -23.24
C GLU A 657 -34.35 -34.02 -21.93
N ALA A 658 -33.41 -34.03 -20.98
CA ALA A 658 -33.64 -34.62 -19.66
C ALA A 658 -34.72 -33.87 -18.86
N ILE A 659 -34.69 -32.54 -18.89
CA ILE A 659 -35.72 -31.69 -18.26
C ILE A 659 -37.08 -31.92 -18.91
N LEU A 660 -37.14 -32.00 -20.25
CA LEU A 660 -38.37 -32.31 -20.99
C LEU A 660 -38.93 -33.71 -20.69
N ALA A 661 -38.06 -34.68 -20.43
CA ALA A 661 -38.48 -36.01 -20.01
C ALA A 661 -39.05 -35.99 -18.58
N LEU A 662 -38.40 -35.29 -17.65
CA LEU A 662 -38.88 -35.12 -16.27
C LEU A 662 -40.18 -34.31 -16.20
N ALA A 663 -40.40 -33.35 -17.09
CA ALA A 663 -41.64 -32.61 -17.17
C ALA A 663 -42.88 -33.50 -17.48
N LYS A 664 -42.66 -34.74 -17.95
CA LYS A 664 -43.71 -35.74 -18.20
C LYS A 664 -43.93 -36.69 -17.01
N THR A 665 -43.17 -36.53 -15.93
CA THR A 665 -43.29 -37.34 -14.71
C THR A 665 -43.90 -36.50 -13.58
N HIS A 666 -43.77 -36.94 -12.32
CA HIS A 666 -44.21 -36.19 -11.14
C HIS A 666 -43.25 -35.06 -10.73
N THR A 667 -42.13 -34.89 -11.43
CA THR A 667 -41.13 -33.86 -11.11
C THR A 667 -41.64 -32.46 -11.45
N THR A 668 -41.59 -31.54 -10.48
CA THR A 668 -41.99 -30.14 -10.69
C THR A 668 -40.87 -29.36 -11.36
N ILE A 669 -41.14 -28.68 -12.48
CA ILE A 669 -40.14 -27.85 -13.18
C ILE A 669 -40.40 -26.37 -12.88
N ILE A 670 -39.39 -25.67 -12.36
CA ILE A 670 -39.46 -24.29 -11.91
C ILE A 670 -38.45 -23.45 -12.69
N GLY A 671 -38.88 -22.32 -13.24
CA GLY A 671 -38.01 -21.36 -13.91
C GLY A 671 -38.00 -20.01 -13.19
N ILE A 672 -36.82 -19.51 -12.85
CA ILE A 672 -36.66 -18.21 -12.17
C ILE A 672 -36.05 -17.20 -13.14
N CYS A 673 -36.68 -16.02 -13.28
CA CYS A 673 -36.22 -14.95 -14.16
C CYS A 673 -35.93 -15.47 -15.58
N ALA A 674 -34.68 -15.51 -16.03
CA ALA A 674 -34.32 -16.04 -17.33
C ALA A 674 -34.60 -17.55 -17.49
N GLY A 675 -34.63 -18.33 -16.40
CA GLY A 675 -35.10 -19.72 -16.42
C GLY A 675 -36.59 -19.83 -16.80
N LEU A 676 -37.43 -18.87 -16.39
CA LEU A 676 -38.82 -18.77 -16.86
C LEU A 676 -38.88 -18.55 -18.37
N GLN A 677 -37.99 -17.70 -18.89
CA GLN A 677 -37.91 -17.42 -20.32
C GLN A 677 -37.49 -18.66 -21.12
N ILE A 678 -36.50 -19.42 -20.61
CA ILE A 678 -36.05 -20.71 -21.18
C ILE A 678 -37.20 -21.74 -21.22
N LEU A 679 -38.05 -21.78 -20.19
CA LEU A 679 -39.22 -22.67 -20.16
C LEU A 679 -40.32 -22.27 -21.16
N GLY A 680 -40.32 -21.04 -21.66
CA GLY A 680 -41.31 -20.53 -22.62
C GLY A 680 -41.24 -21.17 -24.01
N GLU A 681 -42.17 -20.77 -24.88
CA GLU A 681 -42.22 -21.18 -26.29
C GLU A 681 -41.10 -20.53 -27.11
N ALA A 682 -40.88 -19.23 -26.89
CA ALA A 682 -39.98 -18.44 -27.71
C ALA A 682 -39.33 -17.28 -26.92
N ILE A 683 -38.09 -16.99 -27.27
CA ILE A 683 -37.30 -15.86 -26.78
C ILE A 683 -36.81 -15.08 -27.99
N ALA A 684 -37.22 -13.82 -28.11
CA ALA A 684 -36.77 -12.93 -29.17
C ALA A 684 -35.76 -11.91 -28.62
N ASP A 685 -34.63 -11.74 -29.30
CA ASP A 685 -33.61 -10.73 -29.01
C ASP A 685 -33.40 -9.85 -30.25
N PRO A 686 -34.38 -8.99 -30.61
CA PRO A 686 -34.33 -8.20 -31.84
C PRO A 686 -33.19 -7.16 -31.86
N HIS A 687 -32.64 -6.84 -30.68
CA HIS A 687 -31.59 -5.84 -30.51
C HIS A 687 -30.20 -6.43 -30.30
N GLY A 688 -30.07 -7.75 -30.24
CA GLY A 688 -28.78 -8.42 -30.01
C GLY A 688 -28.15 -8.07 -28.67
N ILE A 689 -28.97 -7.96 -27.62
CA ILE A 689 -28.54 -7.54 -26.28
C ILE A 689 -27.69 -8.62 -25.62
N GLU A 690 -28.09 -9.88 -25.78
CA GLU A 690 -27.40 -11.04 -25.20
C GLU A 690 -26.83 -11.97 -26.28
N SER A 691 -27.32 -11.86 -27.51
CA SER A 691 -26.85 -12.63 -28.66
C SER A 691 -25.45 -12.17 -29.11
N GLN A 692 -24.49 -13.11 -29.27
CA GLN A 692 -23.15 -12.79 -29.79
C GLN A 692 -23.22 -12.21 -31.21
N ALA A 693 -22.38 -11.21 -31.50
CA ALA A 693 -22.20 -10.65 -32.83
C ALA A 693 -21.80 -11.74 -33.83
N GLY A 694 -22.71 -12.08 -34.76
CA GLY A 694 -22.43 -13.01 -35.87
C GLY A 694 -23.28 -14.28 -35.93
N LEU A 695 -24.16 -14.54 -34.96
CA LEU A 695 -25.16 -15.62 -35.04
C LEU A 695 -26.57 -15.03 -35.30
N HIS A 696 -27.26 -15.65 -36.25
CA HIS A 696 -28.47 -15.19 -36.92
C HIS A 696 -29.59 -14.66 -36.02
N THR A 697 -30.18 -13.53 -36.44
CA THR A 697 -31.54 -13.02 -36.14
C THR A 697 -32.29 -13.72 -34.99
N GLY A 698 -31.95 -13.35 -33.75
CA GLY A 698 -32.85 -12.92 -32.67
C GLY A 698 -34.14 -13.69 -32.34
N HIS A 699 -34.31 -14.96 -32.72
CA HIS A 699 -35.47 -15.77 -32.31
C HIS A 699 -35.05 -17.19 -31.94
N TYR A 700 -35.23 -17.55 -30.67
CA TYR A 700 -34.88 -18.85 -30.09
C TYR A 700 -36.14 -19.55 -29.62
N VAL A 701 -36.34 -20.81 -30.03
CA VAL A 701 -37.39 -21.66 -29.47
C VAL A 701 -36.94 -22.09 -28.08
N GLY A 702 -37.75 -21.86 -27.04
CA GLY A 702 -37.46 -22.31 -25.68
C GLY A 702 -37.74 -23.81 -25.50
N LEU A 703 -37.99 -24.25 -24.26
CA LEU A 703 -38.38 -25.63 -23.96
C LEU A 703 -39.88 -25.89 -24.17
N SER A 704 -40.69 -24.84 -24.39
CA SER A 704 -42.13 -24.93 -24.64
C SER A 704 -42.91 -25.67 -23.54
N LEU A 705 -42.45 -25.53 -22.29
CA LEU A 705 -43.14 -26.05 -21.10
C LEU A 705 -44.14 -25.04 -20.54
N LEU A 706 -44.00 -23.76 -20.88
CA LEU A 706 -44.91 -22.68 -20.53
C LEU A 706 -45.37 -21.93 -21.79
N PRO A 707 -46.65 -21.53 -21.88
CA PRO A 707 -47.19 -20.77 -23.02
C PRO A 707 -46.80 -19.28 -22.94
N ILE A 708 -45.49 -19.02 -22.84
CA ILE A 708 -44.92 -17.69 -22.64
C ILE A 708 -43.99 -17.38 -23.80
N ARG A 709 -44.07 -16.15 -24.32
CA ARG A 709 -43.14 -15.61 -25.32
C ARG A 709 -42.46 -14.39 -24.73
N THR A 710 -41.13 -14.36 -24.81
CA THR A 710 -40.31 -13.29 -24.25
C THR A 710 -39.71 -12.47 -25.39
N VAL A 711 -39.71 -11.15 -25.27
CA VAL A 711 -38.97 -10.23 -26.14
C VAL A 711 -38.00 -9.44 -25.28
N LEU A 712 -36.71 -9.45 -25.61
CA LEU A 712 -35.68 -8.66 -24.95
C LEU A 712 -35.65 -7.26 -25.56
N GLU A 713 -36.05 -6.27 -24.75
CA GLU A 713 -36.09 -4.86 -25.10
C GLU A 713 -34.83 -4.13 -24.60
N MET A 714 -34.45 -3.03 -25.25
CA MET A 714 -33.24 -2.25 -24.89
C MET A 714 -33.30 -1.70 -23.46
N ASP A 715 -34.48 -1.30 -23.00
CA ASP A 715 -34.68 -0.70 -21.69
C ASP A 715 -35.07 -1.75 -20.64
N LYS A 716 -34.27 -1.88 -19.58
CA LYS A 716 -34.64 -2.69 -18.42
C LYS A 716 -35.63 -1.94 -17.53
N THR A 717 -36.75 -2.58 -17.20
CA THR A 717 -37.74 -2.06 -16.26
C THR A 717 -37.59 -2.74 -14.90
N LEU A 718 -37.45 -1.94 -13.83
CA LEU A 718 -37.38 -2.40 -12.44
C LEU A 718 -38.63 -2.01 -11.62
N LYS A 719 -39.72 -1.65 -12.31
CA LYS A 719 -41.01 -1.33 -11.69
C LYS A 719 -41.68 -2.65 -11.33
N LEU A 720 -42.10 -2.78 -10.06
CA LEU A 720 -42.98 -3.84 -9.59
C LEU A 720 -44.38 -3.69 -10.18
#